data_AF-A0A970JA46-F1
#
_entry.id   AF-A0A970JA46-F1
#
_cell.length_a   1.000
_cell.length_b   1.000
_cell.length_c   1.000
_cell.angle_alpha   90.00
_cell.angle_beta   90.00
_cell.angle_gamma   90.00
#
_symmetry.space_group_name_H-M   'P 1'
#
loop_
_entity.id
_entity.type
_entity.pdbx_description
1 polymer ?
#
loop_
_entity_poly.entity_id
_entity_poly.type
_entity_poly.pdbx_seq_one_letter_code
_entity_poly.pdbx_strand_id
1 'polypeptide(L)'
;MKDVPALFGSMVFNDTVMQSRLPKEVYKALKKTMAQGTHLELDVANVVANAMKDWAVEKGATHFTHWFQPMTGITAEKHDSFITPDADGRVIMEFSGKELVRGEPDASSFPSGGLRATFEARGYTVWDTTSYAFIKDGTLCIPTAFCSYSGEALDKKTPLLRSMEALNRQALRILRLFGNNTVQRVVATAGPEQEYFLIDKEVYLKRPDLVYTGRTLFGARPPKGQELADHYFVSLKPRVSAFMHELEEELWKVGVLAKTKHNEVAPSQHELAPIFTTVNIATDHNQLTMELMKTIAHKHGLACLLHEKPFAGVNGSGKHLNWSLSTDTGANLLEPGETPFENAQFLLFLTAVIKAVDEYQDLLRVSVASAGNDHRLGAHEAPPAIISIFLGDELTEILEALETGAAYQGKQAMQMEIGVTVLPHFPKDISDRNRTSPFAFTGNKFEFRMLGSSFSIAGPNIVLNTIVAESLHQFADVLEKATDFHGELASLIKETIRRHKRIIFNGNNYADEWVREAERRGLSNLKNTVEALPAFVSPKSIALFTRHRVFSETEIRSRYEILLENYCKTLHIEALTMIDLVKKEILPACITYQNELLQLLRGKKECGQFDSMPEEHLLEKIAKLTACAYRKLDNLENIMLETKGTSDALALAKFYRDSVFGAMSELRLVVDELETLVAKKYWPLPTYAEMLYSVT
;
A
#
# COMPACT_ATOMS: atom_id res chain seq x y z
N MET A 1 -2.98 -25.48 22.27
CA MET A 1 -2.95 -24.01 22.14
C MET A 1 -1.53 -23.58 22.44
N LYS A 2 -0.84 -22.93 21.50
CA LYS A 2 0.43 -22.28 21.81
C LYS A 2 0.12 -21.08 22.71
N ASP A 3 0.98 -20.84 23.70
CA ASP A 3 0.89 -19.67 24.57
C ASP A 3 1.25 -18.43 23.72
N VAL A 4 0.24 -17.72 23.21
CA VAL A 4 0.41 -16.55 22.34
C VAL A 4 1.27 -15.46 23.02
N PRO A 5 1.05 -15.10 24.30
CA PRO A 5 1.97 -14.26 25.05
C PRO A 5 3.44 -14.69 25.01
N ALA A 6 3.73 -15.99 25.15
CA ALA A 6 5.11 -16.49 25.07
C ALA A 6 5.67 -16.52 23.64
N LEU A 7 4.80 -16.69 22.64
CA LEU A 7 5.18 -16.68 21.22
C LEU A 7 5.47 -15.27 20.72
N PHE A 8 4.74 -14.27 21.21
CA PHE A 8 4.78 -12.90 20.71
C PHE A 8 6.17 -12.27 20.88
N GLY A 9 6.75 -11.80 19.78
CA GLY A 9 8.08 -11.19 19.76
C GLY A 9 9.21 -12.16 20.13
N SER A 10 8.97 -13.47 20.14
CA SER A 10 9.96 -14.48 20.54
C SER A 10 11.16 -14.59 19.58
N MET A 11 11.02 -14.04 18.37
CA MET A 11 12.06 -13.92 17.34
C MET A 11 12.50 -12.46 17.13
N VAL A 12 12.30 -11.58 18.13
CA VAL A 12 12.69 -10.17 18.08
C VAL A 12 13.67 -9.86 19.20
N PHE A 13 14.75 -9.13 18.90
CA PHE A 13 15.71 -8.61 19.88
C PHE A 13 15.12 -7.37 20.57
N ASN A 14 13.99 -7.58 21.26
CA ASN A 14 13.15 -6.55 21.86
C ASN A 14 13.72 -6.03 23.19
N ASP A 15 13.03 -5.05 23.80
CA ASP A 15 13.44 -4.45 25.09
C ASP A 15 13.67 -5.49 26.20
N THR A 16 12.85 -6.53 26.30
CA THR A 16 13.00 -7.59 27.31
C THR A 16 14.30 -8.38 27.10
N VAL A 17 14.58 -8.77 25.86
CA VAL A 17 15.81 -9.47 25.51
C VAL A 17 17.02 -8.58 25.76
N MET A 18 16.97 -7.33 25.30
CA MET A 18 18.03 -6.34 25.51
C MET A 18 18.32 -6.11 26.99
N GLN A 19 17.30 -5.97 27.85
CA GLN A 19 17.48 -5.82 29.29
C GLN A 19 18.13 -7.05 29.94
N SER A 20 17.78 -8.24 29.47
CA SER A 20 18.31 -9.50 30.02
C SER A 20 19.76 -9.77 29.62
N ARG A 21 20.19 -9.31 28.44
CA ARG A 21 21.49 -9.66 27.84
C ARG A 21 22.52 -8.55 27.86
N LEU A 22 22.11 -7.29 27.79
CA LEU A 22 23.03 -6.17 27.75
C LEU A 22 23.40 -5.72 29.17
N PRO A 23 24.66 -5.32 29.41
CA PRO A 23 25.02 -4.61 30.63
C PRO A 23 24.12 -3.38 30.84
N LYS A 24 23.76 -3.10 32.09
CA LYS A 24 22.79 -2.04 32.46
C LYS A 24 23.11 -0.67 31.83
N GLU A 25 24.39 -0.29 31.79
CA GLU A 25 24.82 0.99 31.22
C GLU A 25 24.77 1.00 29.68
N VAL A 26 25.06 -0.12 29.03
CA VAL A 26 24.93 -0.30 27.56
C VAL A 26 23.46 -0.25 27.16
N TYR A 27 22.58 -0.92 27.89
CA TYR A 27 21.12 -0.86 27.66
C TYR A 27 20.58 0.57 27.79
N LYS A 28 20.95 1.29 28.86
CA LYS A 28 20.55 2.70 29.04
C LYS A 28 21.09 3.60 27.92
N ALA A 29 22.34 3.40 27.51
CA ALA A 29 22.95 4.15 26.42
C ALA A 29 22.18 3.91 25.11
N LEU A 30 21.90 2.65 24.77
CA LEU A 30 21.12 2.29 23.59
C LEU A 30 19.71 2.90 23.62
N LYS A 31 18.98 2.78 24.74
CA LYS A 31 17.64 3.39 24.89
C LYS A 31 17.68 4.91 24.77
N LYS A 32 18.73 5.56 25.29
CA LYS A 32 18.94 6.99 25.14
C LYS A 32 19.16 7.35 23.67
N THR A 33 19.99 6.59 22.95
CA THR A 33 20.21 6.75 21.50
C THR A 33 18.90 6.61 20.72
N MET A 34 18.09 5.58 20.99
CA MET A 34 16.78 5.38 20.35
C MET A 34 15.78 6.51 20.64
N ALA A 35 15.78 7.04 21.88
CA ALA A 35 14.88 8.10 22.29
C ALA A 35 15.28 9.47 21.73
N GLN A 36 16.57 9.76 21.70
CA GLN A 36 17.13 11.06 21.29
C GLN A 36 17.52 11.12 19.81
N GLY A 37 17.57 9.99 19.11
CA GLY A 37 17.99 9.90 17.71
C GLY A 37 19.47 10.25 17.49
N THR A 38 20.33 9.99 18.48
CA THR A 38 21.77 10.28 18.38
C THR A 38 22.53 9.14 17.70
N HIS A 39 23.83 9.35 17.43
CA HIS A 39 24.70 8.30 16.94
C HIS A 39 24.93 7.21 18.01
N LEU A 40 25.07 5.95 17.58
CA LEU A 40 25.44 4.84 18.46
C LEU A 40 26.97 4.74 18.54
N GLU A 41 27.53 5.01 19.72
CA GLU A 41 28.97 4.89 19.95
C GLU A 41 29.48 3.47 19.65
N LEU A 42 30.64 3.36 18.99
CA LEU A 42 31.18 2.07 18.54
C LEU A 42 31.40 1.08 19.69
N ASP A 43 31.78 1.56 20.87
CA ASP A 43 31.96 0.71 22.06
C ASP A 43 30.63 0.09 22.51
N VAL A 44 29.54 0.86 22.48
CA VAL A 44 28.18 0.36 22.76
C VAL A 44 27.76 -0.60 21.66
N ALA A 45 28.01 -0.26 20.39
CA ALA A 45 27.67 -1.09 19.24
C ALA A 45 28.36 -2.47 19.26
N ASN A 46 29.64 -2.54 19.65
CA ASN A 46 30.37 -3.81 19.75
C ASN A 46 29.77 -4.74 20.81
N VAL A 47 29.34 -4.20 21.95
CA VAL A 47 28.67 -5.01 22.99
C VAL A 47 27.30 -5.47 22.51
N VAL A 48 26.54 -4.59 21.85
CA VAL A 48 25.23 -4.93 21.29
C VAL A 48 25.34 -5.98 20.20
N ALA A 49 26.30 -5.86 19.28
CA ALA A 49 26.53 -6.81 18.19
C ALA A 49 26.84 -8.21 18.73
N ASN A 50 27.75 -8.33 19.69
CA ASN A 50 28.06 -9.62 20.31
C ASN A 50 26.84 -10.24 20.99
N ALA A 51 26.11 -9.48 21.81
CA ALA A 51 24.91 -9.97 22.49
C ALA A 51 23.78 -10.37 21.51
N MET A 52 23.63 -9.61 20.43
CA MET A 52 22.64 -9.88 19.37
C MET A 52 23.00 -11.13 18.57
N LYS A 53 24.28 -11.32 18.24
CA LYS A 53 24.79 -12.54 17.59
C LYS A 53 24.59 -13.76 18.46
N ASP A 54 24.98 -13.72 19.74
CA ASP A 54 24.84 -14.86 20.64
C ASP A 54 23.36 -15.25 20.79
N TRP A 55 22.48 -14.26 20.97
CA TRP A 55 21.03 -14.48 20.96
C TRP A 55 20.52 -15.09 19.64
N ALA A 56 21.01 -14.62 18.50
CA ALA A 56 20.59 -15.10 17.20
C ALA A 56 21.05 -16.55 16.96
N VAL A 57 22.29 -16.87 17.30
CA VAL A 57 22.85 -18.22 17.18
C VAL A 57 22.13 -19.21 18.10
N GLU A 58 21.78 -18.82 19.33
CA GLU A 58 20.96 -19.63 20.24
C GLU A 58 19.56 -19.94 19.66
N LYS A 59 19.04 -19.05 18.82
CA LYS A 59 17.79 -19.23 18.07
C LYS A 59 17.97 -19.99 16.75
N GLY A 60 19.18 -20.43 16.45
CA GLY A 60 19.53 -21.20 15.25
C GLY A 60 19.92 -20.35 14.04
N ALA A 61 20.13 -19.04 14.21
CA ALA A 61 20.58 -18.19 13.12
C ALA A 61 22.05 -18.47 12.76
N THR A 62 22.34 -18.53 11.47
CA THR A 62 23.70 -18.78 10.95
C THR A 62 24.24 -17.60 10.16
N HIS A 63 23.36 -16.70 9.72
CA HIS A 63 23.66 -15.53 8.93
C HIS A 63 23.06 -14.28 9.57
N PHE A 64 23.52 -13.12 9.13
CA PHE A 64 22.87 -11.83 9.34
C PHE A 64 22.66 -11.11 8.01
N THR A 65 21.76 -10.14 8.00
CA THR A 65 21.51 -9.28 6.86
C THR A 65 21.08 -7.89 7.28
N HIS A 66 21.55 -6.88 6.53
CA HIS A 66 20.96 -5.56 6.55
C HIS A 66 19.67 -5.61 5.73
N TRP A 67 18.54 -5.52 6.40
CA TRP A 67 17.21 -5.59 5.82
C TRP A 67 16.70 -4.18 5.52
N PHE A 68 16.51 -3.84 4.24
CA PHE A 68 16.12 -2.49 3.83
C PHE A 68 15.06 -2.50 2.72
N GLN A 69 14.44 -1.34 2.50
CA GLN A 69 13.36 -1.15 1.52
C GLN A 69 13.80 -0.18 0.41
N PRO A 70 14.45 -0.67 -0.66
CA PRO A 70 14.83 0.16 -1.80
C PRO A 70 13.60 0.64 -2.60
N MET A 71 13.83 1.47 -3.61
CA MET A 71 12.78 2.03 -4.48
C MET A 71 12.12 1.01 -5.44
N THR A 72 12.39 -0.29 -5.29
CA THR A 72 11.75 -1.39 -6.05
C THR A 72 10.37 -1.78 -5.53
N GLY A 73 10.01 -1.37 -4.29
CA GLY A 73 8.72 -1.67 -3.67
C GLY A 73 8.69 -2.93 -2.80
N ILE A 74 9.73 -3.76 -2.86
CA ILE A 74 9.96 -4.93 -1.99
C ILE A 74 11.19 -4.72 -1.11
N THR A 75 11.36 -5.55 -0.09
CA THR A 75 12.56 -5.58 0.75
C THR A 75 13.75 -6.20 0.00
N ALA A 76 14.95 -5.83 0.41
CA ALA A 76 16.20 -6.39 -0.11
C ALA A 76 17.08 -6.85 1.05
N GLU A 77 17.81 -7.93 0.80
CA GLU A 77 18.63 -8.64 1.77
C GLU A 77 19.90 -9.16 1.10
N LYS A 78 21.02 -9.06 1.81
CA LYS A 78 22.28 -9.76 1.51
C LYS A 78 22.66 -10.56 2.75
N HIS A 79 22.75 -11.88 2.63
CA HIS A 79 23.00 -12.76 3.77
C HIS A 79 24.51 -13.01 3.90
N ASP A 80 25.10 -12.51 4.98
CA ASP A 80 26.50 -12.73 5.34
C ASP A 80 26.55 -13.71 6.52
N SER A 81 27.44 -14.70 6.45
CA SER A 81 27.62 -15.68 7.54
C SER A 81 28.38 -15.05 8.70
N PHE A 82 28.10 -15.48 9.93
CA PHE A 82 28.91 -15.10 11.11
C PHE A 82 30.32 -15.73 11.11
N ILE A 83 30.59 -16.68 10.22
CA ILE A 83 31.84 -17.44 10.20
C ILE A 83 33.03 -16.53 9.87
N THR A 84 34.02 -16.54 10.75
CA THR A 84 35.34 -15.93 10.54
C THR A 84 36.42 -16.94 10.91
N PRO A 85 37.48 -17.12 10.11
CA PRO A 85 38.60 -17.99 10.48
C PRO A 85 39.47 -17.32 11.54
N ASP A 86 39.85 -18.06 12.57
CA ASP A 86 40.88 -17.62 13.53
C ASP A 86 42.30 -17.78 12.96
N ALA A 87 43.31 -17.32 13.72
CA ALA A 87 44.71 -17.39 13.30
C ALA A 87 45.22 -18.82 13.08
N ASP A 88 44.59 -19.82 13.69
CA ASP A 88 44.93 -21.24 13.59
C ASP A 88 44.10 -21.97 12.50
N GLY A 89 43.23 -21.25 11.78
CA GLY A 89 42.37 -21.79 10.73
C GLY A 89 41.09 -22.48 11.23
N ARG A 90 40.74 -22.34 12.51
CA ARG A 90 39.46 -22.81 13.06
C ARG A 90 38.37 -21.80 12.79
N VAL A 91 37.13 -22.28 12.70
CA VAL A 91 35.97 -21.43 12.48
C VAL A 91 35.43 -20.92 13.81
N ILE A 92 35.32 -19.59 13.94
CA ILE A 92 34.60 -18.91 15.01
C ILE A 92 33.44 -18.10 14.44
N MET A 93 32.47 -17.76 15.29
CA MET A 93 31.33 -16.93 14.93
C MET A 93 31.54 -15.52 15.48
N GLU A 94 31.75 -14.55 14.60
CA GLU A 94 31.96 -13.14 14.93
C GLU A 94 30.88 -12.26 14.30
N PHE A 95 30.58 -11.16 14.99
CA PHE A 95 29.73 -10.09 14.48
C PHE A 95 30.13 -8.79 15.16
N SER A 96 30.74 -7.89 14.40
CA SER A 96 31.31 -6.67 14.96
C SER A 96 30.31 -5.52 15.03
N GLY A 97 30.55 -4.55 15.93
CA GLY A 97 29.76 -3.31 15.98
C GLY A 97 29.85 -2.49 14.69
N LYS A 98 30.94 -2.65 13.92
CA LYS A 98 31.08 -2.02 12.59
C LYS A 98 30.08 -2.59 11.60
N GLU A 99 29.95 -3.91 11.55
CA GLU A 99 28.99 -4.60 10.69
C GLU A 99 27.55 -4.39 11.14
N LEU A 100 27.30 -4.23 12.45
CA LEU A 100 25.98 -3.88 12.97
C LEU A 100 25.54 -2.47 12.54
N VAL A 101 26.41 -1.47 12.75
CA VAL A 101 26.03 -0.07 12.51
C VAL A 101 25.98 0.25 11.03
N ARG A 102 26.84 -0.37 10.20
CA ARG A 102 26.96 -0.06 8.79
C ARG A 102 27.26 -1.28 7.92
N GLY A 103 26.47 -1.49 6.88
CA GLY A 103 26.78 -2.39 5.77
C GLY A 103 27.15 -1.64 4.48
N GLU A 104 27.83 -2.32 3.56
CA GLU A 104 28.19 -1.81 2.22
C GLU A 104 27.64 -2.76 1.14
N PRO A 105 26.37 -2.62 0.72
CA PRO A 105 25.83 -3.38 -0.40
C PRO A 105 26.22 -2.76 -1.75
N ASP A 106 26.18 -3.58 -2.80
CA ASP A 106 26.20 -3.08 -4.18
C ASP A 106 24.87 -2.40 -4.50
N ALA A 107 24.94 -1.10 -4.69
CA ALA A 107 23.82 -0.22 -4.97
C ALA A 107 23.55 -0.06 -6.48
N SER A 108 24.39 -0.59 -7.38
CA SER A 108 24.30 -0.36 -8.84
C SER A 108 23.05 -0.97 -9.47
N SER A 109 22.54 -2.06 -8.88
CA SER A 109 21.39 -2.81 -9.42
C SER A 109 20.04 -2.30 -8.94
N PHE A 110 20.00 -1.35 -8.00
CA PHE A 110 18.76 -0.76 -7.52
C PHE A 110 18.38 0.48 -8.36
N PRO A 111 17.08 0.72 -8.59
CA PRO A 111 16.62 1.93 -9.26
C PRO A 111 17.17 3.17 -8.56
N SER A 112 17.81 4.07 -9.32
CA SER A 112 18.42 5.28 -8.79
C SER A 112 17.94 6.56 -9.46
N GLY A 113 17.20 6.48 -10.58
CA GLY A 113 16.66 7.64 -11.29
C GLY A 113 17.73 8.69 -11.60
N GLY A 114 18.90 8.24 -12.07
CA GLY A 114 20.03 9.12 -12.38
C GLY A 114 20.81 9.67 -11.18
N LEU A 115 20.45 9.35 -9.93
CA LEU A 115 21.23 9.77 -8.74
C LEU A 115 22.63 9.15 -8.68
N ARG A 116 22.90 8.14 -9.51
CA ARG A 116 24.18 7.44 -9.56
C ARG A 116 24.60 7.20 -10.99
N ALA A 117 25.90 7.30 -11.24
CA ALA A 117 26.45 6.86 -12.51
C ALA A 117 26.40 5.33 -12.61
N THR A 118 26.15 4.80 -13.80
CA THR A 118 25.97 3.34 -14.04
C THR A 118 27.21 2.50 -13.73
N PHE A 119 28.39 3.10 -13.68
CA PHE A 119 29.65 2.42 -13.34
C PHE A 119 30.00 2.46 -11.84
N GLU A 120 29.24 3.18 -11.02
CA GLU A 120 29.49 3.29 -9.58
C GLU A 120 28.63 2.27 -8.82
N ALA A 121 29.25 1.46 -7.95
CA ALA A 121 28.56 0.38 -7.23
C ALA A 121 28.31 0.64 -5.74
N ARG A 122 29.08 1.52 -5.09
CA ARG A 122 29.01 1.70 -3.63
C ARG A 122 27.73 2.39 -3.15
N GLY A 123 27.06 1.78 -2.16
CA GLY A 123 26.06 2.41 -1.30
C GLY A 123 26.27 1.99 0.16
N TYR A 124 25.53 2.61 1.08
CA TYR A 124 25.65 2.33 2.51
C TYR A 124 24.31 2.00 3.13
N THR A 125 24.31 1.01 4.01
CA THR A 125 23.17 0.69 4.90
C THR A 125 23.54 1.10 6.31
N VAL A 126 22.60 1.67 7.05
CA VAL A 126 22.78 2.10 8.44
C VAL A 126 21.63 1.58 9.28
N TRP A 127 21.94 0.95 10.42
CA TRP A 127 20.91 0.40 11.29
C TRP A 127 19.96 1.49 11.83
N ASP A 128 18.66 1.29 11.59
CA ASP A 128 17.60 2.04 12.25
C ASP A 128 17.37 1.47 13.65
N THR A 129 18.05 2.05 14.64
CA THR A 129 17.92 1.64 16.04
C THR A 129 16.50 1.77 16.60
N THR A 130 15.61 2.52 15.93
CA THR A 130 14.21 2.64 16.37
C THR A 130 13.33 1.48 15.94
N SER A 131 13.86 0.57 15.11
CA SER A 131 13.24 -0.70 14.71
C SER A 131 14.09 -1.88 15.20
N TYR A 132 13.45 -2.85 15.86
CA TYR A 132 14.16 -3.96 16.47
C TYR A 132 14.65 -4.96 15.42
N ALA A 133 15.86 -5.48 15.64
CA ALA A 133 16.35 -6.62 14.87
C ALA A 133 15.49 -7.87 15.17
N PHE A 134 15.31 -8.72 14.17
CA PHE A 134 14.48 -9.92 14.26
C PHE A 134 15.12 -11.08 13.53
N ILE A 135 14.66 -12.30 13.79
CA ILE A 135 15.12 -13.51 13.10
C ILE A 135 14.02 -13.99 12.17
N LYS A 136 14.40 -14.20 10.91
CA LYS A 136 13.55 -14.78 9.88
C LYS A 136 14.38 -15.79 9.08
N ASP A 137 13.83 -16.99 8.86
CA ASP A 137 14.45 -18.05 8.05
C ASP A 137 15.90 -18.41 8.43
N GLY A 138 16.25 -18.36 9.73
CA GLY A 138 17.60 -18.67 10.20
C GLY A 138 18.63 -17.56 9.96
N THR A 139 18.16 -16.33 9.69
CA THR A 139 18.99 -15.14 9.48
C THR A 139 18.57 -14.03 10.45
N LEU A 140 19.56 -13.37 11.07
CA LEU A 140 19.37 -12.14 11.84
C LEU A 140 19.16 -10.95 10.89
N CYS A 141 17.95 -10.41 10.82
CA CYS A 141 17.59 -9.26 10.01
C CYS A 141 17.72 -7.97 10.82
N ILE A 142 18.51 -7.03 10.32
CA ILE A 142 18.77 -5.73 10.94
C ILE A 142 18.08 -4.64 10.09
N PRO A 143 16.99 -4.02 10.57
CA PRO A 143 16.27 -3.00 9.81
C PRO A 143 17.14 -1.79 9.54
N THR A 144 17.34 -1.41 8.27
CA THR A 144 18.32 -0.38 7.90
C THR A 144 17.77 0.66 6.93
N ALA A 145 18.33 1.86 7.05
CA ALA A 145 18.22 2.92 6.05
C ALA A 145 19.31 2.71 4.98
N PHE A 146 18.99 3.01 3.72
CA PHE A 146 19.89 2.82 2.58
C PHE A 146 20.09 4.11 1.76
N CYS A 147 21.34 4.51 1.59
CA CYS A 147 21.74 5.73 0.90
C CYS A 147 22.88 5.51 -0.11
N SER A 148 22.99 6.46 -1.04
CA SER A 148 24.07 6.52 -2.03
C SER A 148 25.41 6.84 -1.36
N TYR A 149 26.49 6.76 -2.13
CA TYR A 149 27.81 7.22 -1.71
C TYR A 149 27.85 8.71 -1.30
N SER A 150 27.07 9.55 -1.99
CA SER A 150 26.95 11.00 -1.75
C SER A 150 25.89 11.38 -0.70
N GLY A 151 25.15 10.41 -0.16
CA GLY A 151 24.21 10.60 0.96
C GLY A 151 22.75 10.82 0.56
N GLU A 152 22.40 10.73 -0.72
CA GLU A 152 21.01 10.74 -1.17
C GLU A 152 20.28 9.44 -0.75
N ALA A 153 19.02 9.57 -0.34
CA ALA A 153 18.19 8.45 0.08
C ALA A 153 17.73 7.59 -1.10
N LEU A 154 18.21 6.34 -1.15
CA LEU A 154 17.85 5.34 -2.17
C LEU A 154 16.76 4.36 -1.68
N ASP A 155 16.13 4.67 -0.56
CA ASP A 155 15.18 3.82 0.14
C ASP A 155 13.82 4.52 0.38
N LYS A 156 12.91 3.82 1.04
CA LYS A 156 11.67 4.43 1.57
C LYS A 156 11.76 4.78 3.05
N LYS A 157 12.71 4.20 3.80
CA LYS A 157 12.87 4.38 5.24
C LYS A 157 13.41 5.77 5.59
N THR A 158 14.48 6.23 4.93
CA THR A 158 15.11 7.52 5.25
C THR A 158 14.14 8.70 5.13
N PRO A 159 13.38 8.86 4.02
CA PRO A 159 12.41 9.94 3.90
C PRO A 159 11.24 9.81 4.88
N LEU A 160 10.84 8.57 5.22
CA LEU A 160 9.81 8.32 6.23
C LEU A 160 10.24 8.86 7.59
N LEU A 161 11.45 8.52 8.05
CA LEU A 161 12.02 9.01 9.30
C LEU A 161 12.14 10.54 9.32
N ARG A 162 12.63 11.15 8.22
CA ARG A 162 12.68 12.62 8.07
C ARG A 162 11.30 13.27 8.17
N SER A 163 10.27 12.67 7.55
CA SER A 163 8.89 13.19 7.61
C SER A 163 8.31 13.11 9.03
N MET A 164 8.61 12.04 9.77
CA MET A 164 8.20 11.88 11.16
C MET A 164 8.88 12.92 12.07
N GLU A 165 10.16 13.22 11.83
CA GLU A 165 10.88 14.27 12.56
C GLU A 165 10.31 15.67 12.28
N ALA A 166 10.03 15.98 11.00
CA ALA A 166 9.42 17.24 10.61
C ALA A 166 8.07 17.45 11.29
N LEU A 167 7.20 16.43 11.27
CA LEU A 167 5.91 16.46 11.94
C LEU A 167 6.02 16.61 13.46
N ASN A 168 6.90 15.83 14.09
CA ASN A 168 7.17 15.91 15.53
C ASN A 168 7.56 17.34 15.94
N ARG A 169 8.48 17.96 15.20
CA ARG A 169 8.97 19.32 15.50
C ARG A 169 7.85 20.34 15.50
N GLN A 170 7.00 20.33 14.47
CA GLN A 170 5.92 21.31 14.33
C GLN A 170 4.77 21.03 15.31
N ALA A 171 4.44 19.75 15.55
CA ALA A 171 3.44 19.38 16.54
C ALA A 171 3.86 19.79 17.97
N LEU A 172 5.14 19.64 18.33
CA LEU A 172 5.64 20.10 19.62
C LEU A 172 5.53 21.61 19.79
N ARG A 173 5.84 22.42 18.75
CA ARG A 173 5.66 23.88 18.80
C ARG A 173 4.23 24.25 19.16
N ILE A 174 3.26 23.62 18.50
CA ILE A 174 1.83 23.79 18.80
C ILE A 174 1.52 23.38 20.25
N LEU A 175 1.96 22.20 20.69
CA LEU A 175 1.70 21.75 22.07
C LEU A 175 2.31 22.68 23.13
N ARG A 176 3.47 23.29 22.86
CA ARG A 176 4.06 24.30 23.76
C ARG A 176 3.18 25.54 23.89
N LEU A 177 2.53 25.97 22.81
CA LEU A 177 1.59 27.10 22.83
C LEU A 177 0.34 26.81 23.68
N PHE A 178 -0.12 25.57 23.73
CA PHE A 178 -1.17 25.11 24.65
C PHE A 178 -0.67 24.88 26.09
N GLY A 179 0.57 25.25 26.41
CA GLY A 179 1.16 25.13 27.75
C GLY A 179 1.64 23.72 28.12
N ASN A 180 1.60 22.76 27.19
CA ASN A 180 2.07 21.40 27.45
C ASN A 180 3.59 21.32 27.30
N ASN A 181 4.30 21.37 28.43
CA ASN A 181 5.76 21.23 28.51
C ASN A 181 6.23 19.79 28.85
N THR A 182 5.29 18.87 29.08
CA THR A 182 5.60 17.49 29.52
C THR A 182 5.94 16.57 28.35
N VAL A 183 5.18 16.65 27.26
CA VAL A 183 5.36 15.87 26.04
C VAL A 183 6.73 16.17 25.43
N GLN A 184 7.53 15.15 25.14
CA GLN A 184 8.83 15.32 24.47
C GLN A 184 8.80 14.91 23.01
N ARG A 185 7.80 14.10 22.63
CA ARG A 185 7.69 13.60 21.26
C ARG A 185 6.23 13.37 20.87
N VAL A 186 5.92 13.72 19.63
CA VAL A 186 4.72 13.34 18.90
C VAL A 186 5.12 12.38 17.80
N VAL A 187 4.41 11.25 17.70
CA VAL A 187 4.62 10.22 16.69
C VAL A 187 3.35 10.03 15.88
N ALA A 188 3.51 9.90 14.56
CA ALA A 188 2.43 9.39 13.73
C ALA A 188 2.28 7.88 13.95
N THR A 189 1.05 7.40 13.95
CA THR A 189 0.70 5.98 14.03
C THR A 189 0.01 5.51 12.76
N ALA A 190 0.20 4.24 12.41
CA ALA A 190 -0.42 3.61 11.25
C ALA A 190 -0.95 2.20 11.58
N GLY A 191 -2.17 1.90 11.11
CA GLY A 191 -2.78 0.58 11.11
C GLY A 191 -3.25 0.19 9.70
N PRO A 192 -2.44 -0.55 8.92
CA PRO A 192 -2.80 -0.92 7.55
C PRO A 192 -3.68 -2.17 7.51
N GLU A 193 -4.86 -2.07 6.90
CA GLU A 193 -5.75 -3.20 6.60
C GLU A 193 -5.30 -3.81 5.27
N GLN A 194 -4.82 -5.06 5.25
CA GLN A 194 -4.23 -5.67 4.06
C GLN A 194 -5.22 -6.63 3.40
N GLU A 195 -5.75 -6.23 2.24
CA GLU A 195 -6.54 -7.12 1.39
C GLU A 195 -5.67 -7.90 0.40
N TYR A 196 -6.11 -9.11 0.03
CA TYR A 196 -5.43 -10.01 -0.90
C TYR A 196 -6.37 -11.11 -1.43
N PHE A 197 -5.97 -11.77 -2.52
CA PHE A 197 -6.65 -12.98 -3.02
C PHE A 197 -5.82 -14.24 -2.76
N LEU A 198 -6.50 -15.37 -2.52
CA LEU A 198 -5.90 -16.70 -2.44
C LEU A 198 -6.51 -17.64 -3.47
N ILE A 199 -5.71 -18.12 -4.42
CA ILE A 199 -6.13 -19.16 -5.37
C ILE A 199 -5.27 -20.40 -5.24
N ASP A 200 -5.75 -21.53 -5.77
CA ASP A 200 -4.95 -22.75 -5.83
C ASP A 200 -3.68 -22.55 -6.67
N LYS A 201 -2.53 -22.98 -6.14
CA LYS A 201 -1.23 -22.82 -6.78
C LYS A 201 -1.16 -23.52 -8.13
N GLU A 202 -1.81 -24.66 -8.31
CA GLU A 202 -1.78 -25.39 -9.58
C GLU A 202 -2.52 -24.64 -10.68
N VAL A 203 -3.60 -23.95 -10.33
CA VAL A 203 -4.36 -23.11 -11.28
C VAL A 203 -3.60 -21.83 -11.58
N TYR A 204 -2.97 -21.22 -10.58
CA TYR A 204 -2.09 -20.04 -10.74
C TYR A 204 -0.94 -20.30 -11.73
N LEU A 205 -0.24 -21.44 -11.60
CA LEU A 205 0.90 -21.77 -12.46
C LEU A 205 0.51 -22.01 -13.93
N LYS A 206 -0.77 -22.28 -14.22
CA LYS A 206 -1.31 -22.40 -15.57
C LYS A 206 -1.70 -21.06 -16.19
N ARG A 207 -1.45 -19.94 -15.51
CA ARG A 207 -1.76 -18.58 -15.95
C ARG A 207 -0.49 -17.74 -16.02
N PRO A 208 0.29 -17.82 -17.11
CA PRO A 208 1.52 -17.05 -17.25
C PRO A 208 1.31 -15.54 -17.06
N ASP A 209 0.15 -15.02 -17.43
CA ASP A 209 -0.22 -13.63 -17.16
C ASP A 209 -0.32 -13.31 -15.67
N LEU A 210 -0.95 -14.17 -14.86
CA LEU A 210 -0.93 -14.00 -13.40
C LEU A 210 0.48 -14.13 -12.82
N VAL A 211 1.29 -15.06 -13.33
CA VAL A 211 2.65 -15.32 -12.82
C VAL A 211 3.58 -14.13 -13.09
N TYR A 212 3.53 -13.55 -14.29
CA TYR A 212 4.44 -12.48 -14.70
C TYR A 212 3.95 -11.09 -14.31
N THR A 213 2.63 -10.87 -14.27
CA THR A 213 2.04 -9.53 -14.10
C THR A 213 1.29 -9.36 -12.78
N GLY A 214 1.02 -10.45 -12.05
CA GLY A 214 0.22 -10.42 -10.83
C GLY A 214 -1.27 -10.26 -11.06
N ARG A 215 -1.72 -10.16 -12.32
CA ARG A 215 -3.12 -10.01 -12.71
C ARG A 215 -3.46 -10.82 -13.96
N THR A 216 -4.76 -10.97 -14.19
CA THR A 216 -5.27 -11.56 -15.43
C THR A 216 -5.38 -10.51 -16.54
N LEU A 217 -4.78 -10.81 -17.68
CA LEU A 217 -4.83 -9.97 -18.88
C LEU A 217 -6.02 -10.36 -19.77
N PHE A 218 -6.42 -11.62 -19.71
CA PHE A 218 -7.64 -12.16 -20.32
C PHE A 218 -8.50 -12.90 -19.29
N GLY A 219 -9.79 -12.97 -19.53
CA GLY A 219 -10.73 -13.74 -18.72
C GLY A 219 -12.15 -13.19 -18.79
N ALA A 220 -13.06 -14.03 -19.29
CA ALA A 220 -14.48 -13.76 -19.29
C ALA A 220 -15.06 -13.79 -17.87
N ARG A 221 -16.05 -12.92 -17.63
CA ARG A 221 -16.75 -12.87 -16.33
C ARG A 221 -17.50 -14.20 -16.11
N PRO A 222 -17.35 -14.86 -14.94
CA PRO A 222 -18.06 -16.08 -14.66
C PRO A 222 -19.56 -15.80 -14.43
N PRO A 223 -20.46 -16.80 -14.60
CA PRO A 223 -21.88 -16.64 -14.31
C PRO A 223 -22.17 -16.25 -12.85
N LYS A 224 -21.33 -16.72 -11.92
CA LYS A 224 -21.32 -16.31 -10.51
C LYS A 224 -19.98 -15.68 -10.18
N GLY A 225 -19.92 -14.35 -10.18
CA GLY A 225 -18.81 -13.57 -9.67
C GLY A 225 -19.04 -13.25 -8.20
N GLN A 226 -19.57 -12.07 -7.91
CA GLN A 226 -19.79 -11.54 -6.56
C GLN A 226 -21.23 -11.02 -6.34
N GLU A 227 -22.15 -11.33 -7.24
CA GLU A 227 -23.50 -10.74 -7.30
C GLU A 227 -24.33 -11.00 -6.04
N LEU A 228 -24.04 -12.09 -5.32
CA LEU A 228 -24.73 -12.47 -4.09
C LEU A 228 -24.11 -11.90 -2.81
N ALA A 229 -22.92 -11.28 -2.90
CA ALA A 229 -22.12 -10.87 -1.74
C ALA A 229 -21.97 -11.96 -0.65
N ASP A 230 -22.00 -13.23 -1.06
CA ASP A 230 -22.10 -14.41 -0.20
C ASP A 230 -20.75 -14.97 0.26
N HIS A 231 -19.67 -14.22 0.02
CA HIS A 231 -18.33 -14.52 0.54
C HIS A 231 -18.03 -13.72 1.81
N TYR A 232 -18.57 -12.50 1.92
CA TYR A 232 -18.26 -11.56 3.00
C TYR A 232 -18.67 -12.11 4.37
N PHE A 233 -17.72 -12.17 5.31
CA PHE A 233 -17.88 -12.74 6.66
C PHE A 233 -18.40 -14.19 6.73
N VAL A 234 -18.41 -14.94 5.63
CA VAL A 234 -18.74 -16.37 5.65
C VAL A 234 -17.58 -17.17 6.28
N SER A 235 -17.89 -18.36 6.79
CA SER A 235 -16.89 -19.27 7.36
C SER A 235 -15.71 -19.50 6.42
N LEU A 236 -14.50 -19.40 6.96
CA LEU A 236 -13.26 -19.65 6.22
C LEU A 236 -13.17 -21.12 5.79
N LYS A 237 -12.82 -21.35 4.53
CA LYS A 237 -12.54 -22.70 4.03
C LYS A 237 -11.37 -23.32 4.81
N PRO A 238 -11.34 -24.65 5.06
CA PRO A 238 -10.33 -25.27 5.91
C PRO A 238 -8.89 -24.96 5.49
N ARG A 239 -8.59 -24.98 4.19
CA ARG A 239 -7.24 -24.71 3.66
C ARG A 239 -6.83 -23.24 3.83
N VAL A 240 -7.77 -22.31 3.66
CA VAL A 240 -7.57 -20.88 3.93
C VAL A 240 -7.36 -20.64 5.42
N SER A 241 -8.17 -21.29 6.27
CA SER A 241 -8.07 -21.18 7.72
C SER A 241 -6.71 -21.67 8.23
N ALA A 242 -6.21 -22.79 7.71
CA ALA A 242 -4.89 -23.32 8.04
C ALA A 242 -3.75 -22.36 7.64
N PHE A 243 -3.81 -21.80 6.43
CA PHE A 243 -2.88 -20.76 5.97
C PHE A 243 -2.90 -19.54 6.91
N MET A 244 -4.09 -18.98 7.20
CA MET A 244 -4.22 -17.79 8.03
C MET A 244 -3.75 -18.04 9.47
N HIS A 245 -3.92 -19.27 9.98
CA HIS A 245 -3.45 -19.64 11.31
C HIS A 245 -1.92 -19.66 11.39
N GLU A 246 -1.24 -20.27 10.41
CA GLU A 246 0.24 -20.24 10.36
C GLU A 246 0.76 -18.81 10.15
N LEU A 247 0.10 -18.02 9.29
CA LEU A 247 0.46 -16.63 9.06
C LEU A 247 0.42 -15.80 10.34
N GLU A 248 -0.65 -15.91 11.14
CA GLU A 248 -0.75 -15.22 12.44
C GLU A 248 0.37 -15.63 13.40
N GLU A 249 0.67 -16.94 13.49
CA GLU A 249 1.72 -17.43 14.38
C GLU A 249 3.10 -16.89 13.99
N GLU A 250 3.45 -16.90 12.70
CA GLU A 250 4.72 -16.34 12.22
C GLU A 250 4.78 -14.82 12.41
N LEU A 251 3.67 -14.11 12.19
CA LEU A 251 3.57 -12.67 12.44
C LEU A 251 3.74 -12.32 13.93
N TRP A 252 3.11 -13.08 14.82
CA TRP A 252 3.27 -12.89 16.26
C TRP A 252 4.72 -13.12 16.70
N LYS A 253 5.43 -14.13 16.16
CA LYS A 253 6.85 -14.36 16.49
C LYS A 253 7.74 -13.16 16.21
N VAL A 254 7.50 -12.46 15.10
CA VAL A 254 8.24 -11.25 14.71
C VAL A 254 7.63 -9.95 15.26
N GLY A 255 6.66 -10.04 16.17
CA GLY A 255 6.13 -8.89 16.92
C GLY A 255 5.02 -8.11 16.21
N VAL A 256 4.46 -8.61 15.10
CA VAL A 256 3.30 -7.99 14.45
C VAL A 256 2.04 -8.33 15.23
N LEU A 257 1.27 -7.32 15.63
CA LEU A 257 0.00 -7.47 16.37
C LEU A 257 -1.17 -7.82 15.42
N ALA A 258 -1.04 -8.92 14.65
CA ALA A 258 -2.11 -9.42 13.79
C ALA A 258 -3.35 -9.74 14.63
N LYS A 259 -4.50 -9.10 14.31
CA LYS A 259 -5.68 -9.08 15.18
C LYS A 259 -6.96 -9.56 14.51
N THR A 260 -7.20 -9.09 13.29
CA THR A 260 -8.45 -9.36 12.55
C THR A 260 -8.15 -10.04 11.24
N LYS A 261 -8.97 -11.04 10.89
CA LYS A 261 -8.98 -11.71 9.58
C LYS A 261 -10.41 -12.07 9.19
N HIS A 262 -10.74 -11.95 7.92
CA HIS A 262 -12.02 -12.40 7.37
C HIS A 262 -11.99 -12.57 5.86
N ASN A 263 -13.06 -13.13 5.31
CA ASN A 263 -13.37 -13.05 3.89
C ASN A 263 -13.86 -11.65 3.51
N GLU A 264 -13.42 -11.19 2.35
CA GLU A 264 -13.85 -9.92 1.74
C GLU A 264 -15.05 -10.13 0.79
N VAL A 265 -15.43 -9.11 0.03
CA VAL A 265 -16.62 -9.14 -0.84
C VAL A 265 -16.45 -10.07 -2.05
N ALA A 266 -15.31 -10.05 -2.74
CA ALA A 266 -15.10 -10.91 -3.91
C ALA A 266 -14.73 -12.34 -3.50
N PRO A 267 -15.11 -13.37 -4.30
CA PRO A 267 -14.71 -14.75 -4.01
C PRO A 267 -13.20 -14.89 -3.92
N SER A 268 -12.74 -15.66 -2.93
CA SER A 268 -11.32 -15.88 -2.65
C SER A 268 -10.54 -14.61 -2.28
N GLN A 269 -11.22 -13.50 -1.98
CA GLN A 269 -10.64 -12.30 -1.39
C GLN A 269 -10.70 -12.39 0.14
N HIS A 270 -9.66 -11.88 0.80
CA HIS A 270 -9.51 -11.90 2.25
C HIS A 270 -8.85 -10.61 2.74
N GLU A 271 -8.98 -10.36 4.05
CA GLU A 271 -8.32 -9.25 4.74
C GLU A 271 -7.55 -9.76 5.97
N LEU A 272 -6.42 -9.11 6.27
CA LEU A 272 -5.75 -9.17 7.57
C LEU A 272 -5.43 -7.74 8.05
N ALA A 273 -5.82 -7.43 9.30
CA ALA A 273 -5.53 -6.15 9.92
C ALA A 273 -4.78 -6.32 11.25
N PRO A 274 -3.60 -5.69 11.43
CA PRO A 274 -2.91 -5.61 12.70
C PRO A 274 -3.39 -4.41 13.53
N ILE A 275 -3.15 -4.45 14.84
CA ILE A 275 -3.26 -3.25 15.69
C ILE A 275 -2.22 -2.22 15.25
N PHE A 276 -2.61 -0.95 15.22
CA PHE A 276 -1.74 0.15 14.84
C PHE A 276 -0.50 0.24 15.73
N THR A 277 0.57 0.80 15.19
CA THR A 277 1.79 1.15 15.93
C THR A 277 2.41 2.40 15.31
N THR A 278 3.59 2.83 15.77
CA THR A 278 4.29 3.96 15.14
C THR A 278 4.48 3.68 13.65
N VAL A 279 4.35 4.72 12.82
CA VAL A 279 4.42 4.59 11.35
C VAL A 279 5.69 3.85 10.88
N ASN A 280 6.82 4.06 11.56
CA ASN A 280 8.08 3.39 11.22
C ASN A 280 7.96 1.85 11.37
N ILE A 281 7.53 1.40 12.55
CA ILE A 281 7.35 -0.03 12.83
C ILE A 281 6.23 -0.63 11.99
N ALA A 282 5.12 0.09 11.82
CA ALA A 282 3.99 -0.35 11.00
C ALA A 282 4.41 -0.59 9.54
N THR A 283 5.34 0.22 9.03
CA THR A 283 5.88 0.07 7.68
C THR A 283 6.71 -1.20 7.55
N ASP A 284 7.59 -1.46 8.51
CA ASP A 284 8.40 -2.69 8.53
C ASP A 284 7.51 -3.93 8.68
N HIS A 285 6.56 -3.90 9.62
CA HIS A 285 5.60 -4.97 9.84
C HIS A 285 4.72 -5.25 8.61
N ASN A 286 4.32 -4.22 7.86
CA ASN A 286 3.53 -4.40 6.64
C ASN A 286 4.35 -5.13 5.56
N GLN A 287 5.64 -4.82 5.40
CA GLN A 287 6.49 -5.55 4.45
C GLN A 287 6.65 -7.03 4.84
N LEU A 288 6.93 -7.29 6.12
CA LEU A 288 6.99 -8.66 6.64
C LEU A 288 5.67 -9.40 6.44
N THR A 289 4.54 -8.72 6.64
CA THR A 289 3.21 -9.28 6.38
C THR A 289 3.02 -9.68 4.93
N MET A 290 3.32 -8.79 3.97
CA MET A 290 3.19 -9.08 2.55
C MET A 290 4.13 -10.22 2.09
N GLU A 291 5.34 -10.27 2.64
CA GLU A 291 6.30 -11.34 2.35
C GLU A 291 5.83 -12.69 2.90
N LEU A 292 5.49 -12.75 4.20
CA LEU A 292 5.03 -13.97 4.86
C LEU A 292 3.71 -14.49 4.25
N MET A 293 2.82 -13.59 3.84
CA MET A 293 1.61 -13.96 3.10
C MET A 293 1.94 -14.77 1.84
N LYS A 294 2.94 -14.36 1.05
CA LYS A 294 3.33 -15.08 -0.16
C LYS A 294 4.03 -16.39 0.15
N THR A 295 4.99 -16.38 1.07
CA THR A 295 5.80 -17.58 1.38
C THR A 295 4.95 -18.66 2.04
N ILE A 296 4.09 -18.31 3.00
CA ILE A 296 3.21 -19.25 3.69
C ILE A 296 2.09 -19.73 2.75
N ALA A 297 1.52 -18.87 1.90
CA ALA A 297 0.55 -19.34 0.90
C ALA A 297 1.14 -20.44 0.02
N HIS A 298 2.37 -20.25 -0.46
CA HIS A 298 3.06 -21.28 -1.25
C HIS A 298 3.28 -22.59 -0.50
N LYS A 299 3.54 -22.57 0.82
CA LYS A 299 3.66 -23.77 1.66
C LYS A 299 2.33 -24.53 1.76
N HIS A 300 1.21 -23.81 1.74
CA HIS A 300 -0.16 -24.36 1.80
C HIS A 300 -0.73 -24.74 0.42
N GLY A 301 0.08 -24.75 -0.65
CA GLY A 301 -0.40 -25.04 -2.00
C GLY A 301 -1.31 -23.93 -2.57
N LEU A 302 -1.19 -22.72 -2.05
CA LEU A 302 -1.92 -21.53 -2.48
C LEU A 302 -0.99 -20.53 -3.17
N ALA A 303 -1.57 -19.62 -3.94
CA ALA A 303 -0.91 -18.42 -4.45
C ALA A 303 -1.60 -17.19 -3.86
N CYS A 304 -0.83 -16.32 -3.20
CA CYS A 304 -1.30 -15.05 -2.66
C CYS A 304 -1.07 -13.92 -3.66
N LEU A 305 -2.17 -13.30 -4.11
CA LEU A 305 -2.15 -12.20 -5.07
C LEU A 305 -2.38 -10.89 -4.32
N LEU A 306 -1.37 -10.00 -4.37
CA LEU A 306 -1.41 -8.68 -3.76
C LEU A 306 -1.67 -7.55 -4.76
N HIS A 307 -1.83 -7.87 -6.05
CA HIS A 307 -2.15 -6.87 -7.07
C HIS A 307 -3.52 -6.23 -6.77
N GLU A 308 -3.69 -4.94 -7.04
CA GLU A 308 -4.89 -4.16 -6.70
C GLU A 308 -6.14 -4.63 -7.44
N LYS A 309 -5.95 -5.24 -8.60
CA LYS A 309 -7.03 -5.76 -9.46
C LYS A 309 -6.64 -7.07 -10.14
N PRO A 310 -6.52 -8.21 -9.42
CA PRO A 310 -6.05 -9.45 -10.03
C PRO A 310 -7.05 -9.99 -11.07
N PHE A 311 -8.35 -9.79 -10.84
CA PHE A 311 -9.44 -10.23 -11.70
C PHE A 311 -10.34 -9.04 -12.10
N ALA A 312 -10.67 -8.94 -13.39
CA ALA A 312 -11.60 -7.92 -13.87
C ALA A 312 -13.05 -8.24 -13.47
N GLY A 313 -13.88 -7.21 -13.26
CA GLY A 313 -15.32 -7.38 -13.01
C GLY A 313 -15.73 -7.82 -11.59
N VAL A 314 -14.77 -8.00 -10.68
CA VAL A 314 -14.99 -8.21 -9.24
C VAL A 314 -14.27 -7.13 -8.42
N ASN A 315 -14.49 -7.06 -7.10
CA ASN A 315 -13.81 -6.11 -6.22
C ASN A 315 -12.28 -6.21 -6.35
N GLY A 316 -11.62 -5.07 -6.20
CA GLY A 316 -10.15 -5.01 -6.13
C GLY A 316 -9.67 -5.11 -4.69
N SER A 317 -8.35 -5.26 -4.52
CA SER A 317 -7.70 -5.30 -3.21
C SER A 317 -7.14 -3.94 -2.81
N GLY A 318 -7.64 -3.39 -1.72
CA GLY A 318 -7.15 -2.17 -1.09
C GLY A 318 -6.08 -2.40 -0.02
N LYS A 319 -5.50 -1.30 0.46
CA LYS A 319 -4.82 -1.28 1.76
C LYS A 319 -5.22 -0.04 2.54
N HIS A 320 -6.29 -0.10 3.34
CA HIS A 320 -6.72 1.08 4.08
C HIS A 320 -5.67 1.45 5.11
N LEU A 321 -5.24 2.71 5.10
CA LEU A 321 -4.23 3.22 6.00
C LEU A 321 -4.90 4.07 7.09
N ASN A 322 -5.06 3.50 8.27
CA ASN A 322 -5.51 4.22 9.45
C ASN A 322 -4.37 5.03 10.04
N TRP A 323 -4.38 6.36 9.88
CA TRP A 323 -3.35 7.29 10.31
C TRP A 323 -3.82 8.19 11.47
N SER A 324 -2.98 8.35 12.50
CA SER A 324 -3.25 9.25 13.63
C SER A 324 -1.97 9.83 14.24
N LEU A 325 -2.12 10.68 15.27
CA LEU A 325 -1.04 11.38 15.97
C LEU A 325 -1.09 11.10 17.47
N SER A 326 -0.04 10.53 18.02
CA SER A 326 0.06 10.20 19.45
C SER A 326 1.25 10.89 20.09
N THR A 327 1.07 11.37 21.31
CA THR A 327 2.16 11.88 22.16
C THR A 327 2.87 10.71 22.86
N ASP A 328 4.11 10.92 23.29
CA ASP A 328 4.88 9.97 24.11
C ASP A 328 4.26 9.71 25.50
N THR A 329 3.34 10.56 25.95
CA THR A 329 2.55 10.35 27.17
C THR A 329 1.27 9.55 26.93
N GLY A 330 0.98 9.15 25.69
CA GLY A 330 -0.15 8.30 25.32
C GLY A 330 -1.43 9.03 24.87
N ALA A 331 -1.44 10.37 24.87
CA ALA A 331 -2.59 11.13 24.37
C ALA A 331 -2.64 11.13 22.83
N ASN A 332 -3.83 10.91 22.26
CA ASN A 332 -4.12 11.04 20.83
C ASN A 332 -4.58 12.46 20.51
N LEU A 333 -3.90 13.14 19.58
CA LEU A 333 -4.17 14.53 19.21
C LEU A 333 -5.37 14.69 18.26
N LEU A 334 -5.87 13.58 17.70
CA LEU A 334 -7.07 13.51 16.87
C LEU A 334 -8.26 12.90 17.63
N GLU A 335 -8.14 12.70 18.94
CA GLU A 335 -9.26 12.28 19.78
C GLU A 335 -10.12 13.52 20.12
N PRO A 336 -11.40 13.56 19.71
CA PRO A 336 -12.26 14.71 19.94
C PRO A 336 -12.60 14.91 21.44
N GLY A 337 -12.70 13.83 22.21
CA GLY A 337 -13.18 13.84 23.59
C GLY A 337 -14.71 13.93 23.70
N GLU A 338 -15.23 14.11 24.92
CA GLU A 338 -16.68 14.17 25.18
C GLU A 338 -17.33 15.47 24.68
N THR A 339 -16.59 16.59 24.67
CA THR A 339 -17.05 17.90 24.18
C THR A 339 -16.14 18.41 23.04
N PRO A 340 -16.31 17.88 21.81
CA PRO A 340 -15.39 18.18 20.70
C PRO A 340 -15.34 19.67 20.32
N PHE A 341 -16.45 20.38 20.46
CA PHE A 341 -16.56 21.83 20.21
C PHE A 341 -15.71 22.69 21.17
N GLU A 342 -15.44 22.20 22.39
CA GLU A 342 -14.66 22.91 23.41
C GLU A 342 -13.17 22.54 23.35
N ASN A 343 -12.82 21.43 22.68
CA ASN A 343 -11.47 20.93 22.58
C ASN A 343 -10.67 21.70 21.50
N ALA A 344 -10.22 22.90 21.85
CA ALA A 344 -9.50 23.79 20.94
C ALA A 344 -8.21 23.18 20.36
N GLN A 345 -7.52 22.31 21.13
CA GLN A 345 -6.34 21.59 20.63
C GLN A 345 -6.74 20.62 19.51
N PHE A 346 -7.75 19.78 19.74
CA PHE A 346 -8.28 18.87 18.72
C PHE A 346 -8.74 19.64 17.47
N LEU A 347 -9.50 20.73 17.63
CA LEU A 347 -10.00 21.53 16.51
C LEU A 347 -8.86 22.13 15.68
N LEU A 348 -7.76 22.57 16.32
CA LEU A 348 -6.58 23.04 15.60
C LEU A 348 -5.90 21.92 14.80
N PHE A 349 -5.71 20.73 15.39
CA PHE A 349 -5.12 19.60 14.67
C PHE A 349 -6.03 19.10 13.53
N LEU A 350 -7.34 19.02 13.78
CA LEU A 350 -8.34 18.65 12.77
C LEU A 350 -8.31 19.63 11.58
N THR A 351 -8.34 20.93 11.85
CA THR A 351 -8.29 21.97 10.80
C THR A 351 -6.94 22.02 10.08
N ALA A 352 -5.83 21.70 10.77
CA ALA A 352 -4.52 21.54 10.13
C ALA A 352 -4.52 20.37 9.13
N VAL A 353 -5.15 19.25 9.47
CA VAL A 353 -5.31 18.12 8.54
C VAL A 353 -6.19 18.50 7.35
N ILE A 354 -7.33 19.16 7.59
CA ILE A 354 -8.23 19.63 6.52
C ILE A 354 -7.49 20.54 5.54
N LYS A 355 -6.75 21.52 6.07
CA LYS A 355 -5.91 22.42 5.28
C LYS A 355 -4.87 21.67 4.46
N ALA A 356 -4.16 20.75 5.10
CA ALA A 356 -3.10 19.98 4.47
C ALA A 356 -3.63 19.16 3.28
N VAL A 357 -4.75 18.46 3.44
CA VAL A 357 -5.38 17.65 2.39
C VAL A 357 -5.92 18.53 1.26
N ASP A 358 -6.57 19.66 1.57
CA ASP A 358 -7.10 20.58 0.55
C ASP A 358 -5.99 21.18 -0.32
N GLU A 359 -4.89 21.62 0.31
CA GLU A 359 -3.79 22.23 -0.42
C GLU A 359 -2.99 21.22 -1.23
N TYR A 360 -2.79 20.01 -0.72
CA TYR A 360 -1.89 19.01 -1.31
C TYR A 360 -2.62 17.74 -1.79
N GLN A 361 -3.88 17.89 -2.21
CA GLN A 361 -4.70 16.82 -2.79
C GLN A 361 -3.99 16.09 -3.95
N ASP A 362 -3.29 16.82 -4.82
CA ASP A 362 -2.54 16.27 -5.94
C ASP A 362 -1.37 15.37 -5.47
N LEU A 363 -0.66 15.79 -4.44
CA LEU A 363 0.44 15.02 -3.86
C LEU A 363 -0.02 13.76 -3.11
N LEU A 364 -1.19 13.81 -2.46
CA LEU A 364 -1.83 12.62 -1.89
C LEU A 364 -2.22 11.62 -3.00
N ARG A 365 -2.74 12.10 -4.13
CA ARG A 365 -3.03 11.25 -5.30
C ARG A 365 -1.77 10.64 -5.91
N VAL A 366 -0.66 11.37 -5.94
CA VAL A 366 0.67 10.88 -6.35
C VAL A 366 1.13 9.73 -5.44
N SER A 367 0.91 9.83 -4.13
CA SER A 367 1.40 8.85 -3.15
C SER A 367 0.86 7.43 -3.33
N VAL A 368 -0.20 7.28 -4.12
CA VAL A 368 -0.91 6.03 -4.44
C VAL A 368 -0.94 5.72 -5.94
N ALA A 369 -0.13 6.42 -6.73
CA ALA A 369 -0.10 6.30 -8.19
C ALA A 369 0.74 5.09 -8.65
N SER A 370 0.11 4.17 -9.40
CA SER A 370 0.76 3.06 -10.10
C SER A 370 -0.16 2.54 -11.21
N ALA A 371 0.40 1.82 -12.17
CA ALA A 371 -0.38 1.12 -13.20
C ALA A 371 -1.44 0.19 -12.57
N GLY A 372 -1.07 -0.63 -11.58
CA GLY A 372 -1.99 -1.55 -10.91
C GLY A 372 -3.17 -0.86 -10.22
N ASN A 373 -2.91 0.19 -9.44
CA ASN A 373 -3.95 0.90 -8.69
C ASN A 373 -4.89 1.72 -9.59
N ASP A 374 -4.45 2.14 -10.79
CA ASP A 374 -5.32 2.79 -11.78
C ASP A 374 -6.46 1.87 -12.25
N HIS A 375 -6.30 0.55 -12.14
CA HIS A 375 -7.38 -0.42 -12.41
C HIS A 375 -8.38 -0.60 -11.27
N ARG A 376 -8.06 -0.10 -10.08
CA ARG A 376 -8.86 -0.27 -8.86
C ARG A 376 -9.71 0.96 -8.57
N LEU A 377 -9.12 2.15 -8.60
CA LEU A 377 -9.76 3.39 -8.16
C LEU A 377 -11.02 3.74 -8.99
N GLY A 378 -12.05 4.24 -8.32
CA GLY A 378 -13.29 4.74 -8.93
C GLY A 378 -14.39 3.72 -9.22
N ALA A 379 -14.24 2.47 -8.75
CA ALA A 379 -15.28 1.43 -8.89
C ALA A 379 -15.21 0.43 -7.74
N HIS A 380 -16.29 -0.35 -7.55
CA HIS A 380 -16.34 -1.51 -6.65
C HIS A 380 -15.72 -1.25 -5.25
N GLU A 381 -16.25 -0.24 -4.55
CA GLU A 381 -15.86 0.14 -3.18
C GLU A 381 -14.47 0.78 -3.03
N ALA A 382 -13.69 0.90 -4.12
CA ALA A 382 -12.49 1.74 -4.13
C ALA A 382 -12.87 3.21 -4.39
N PRO A 383 -12.29 4.17 -3.66
CA PRO A 383 -12.60 5.60 -3.83
C PRO A 383 -12.21 6.11 -5.24
N PRO A 384 -12.88 7.17 -5.76
CA PRO A 384 -12.47 7.82 -7.00
C PRO A 384 -11.13 8.57 -6.83
N ALA A 385 -10.59 9.06 -7.95
CA ALA A 385 -9.34 9.84 -7.96
C ALA A 385 -9.46 11.24 -7.32
N ILE A 386 -10.68 11.71 -7.08
CA ILE A 386 -10.97 12.98 -6.42
C ILE A 386 -10.79 12.79 -4.92
N ILE A 387 -9.84 13.50 -4.32
CA ILE A 387 -9.63 13.47 -2.87
C ILE A 387 -10.64 14.39 -2.18
N SER A 388 -11.29 13.85 -1.15
CA SER A 388 -12.25 14.54 -0.31
C SER A 388 -12.18 13.99 1.11
N ILE A 389 -12.54 14.83 2.09
CA ILE A 389 -12.59 14.44 3.49
C ILE A 389 -14.03 14.14 3.89
N PHE A 390 -14.25 12.96 4.47
CA PHE A 390 -15.45 12.66 5.22
C PHE A 390 -15.22 12.96 6.71
N LEU A 391 -16.06 13.80 7.32
CA LEU A 391 -16.01 14.10 8.76
C LEU A 391 -17.22 13.53 9.53
N GLY A 392 -18.29 13.21 8.81
CA GLY A 392 -19.59 12.95 9.42
C GLY A 392 -20.32 14.23 9.83
N ASP A 393 -21.61 14.10 10.11
CA ASP A 393 -22.51 15.25 10.27
C ASP A 393 -22.16 16.09 11.51
N GLU A 394 -21.83 15.45 12.64
CA GLU A 394 -21.54 16.15 13.89
C GLU A 394 -20.35 17.10 13.78
N LEU A 395 -19.20 16.59 13.33
CA LEU A 395 -18.00 17.41 13.16
C LEU A 395 -18.19 18.47 12.08
N THR A 396 -18.97 18.17 11.03
CA THR A 396 -19.26 19.14 9.98
C THR A 396 -20.08 20.31 10.52
N GLU A 397 -21.13 20.03 11.30
CA GLU A 397 -21.95 21.04 11.97
C GLU A 397 -21.14 21.87 13.00
N ILE A 398 -20.21 21.23 13.74
CA ILE A 398 -19.28 21.94 14.63
C ILE A 398 -18.42 22.94 13.86
N LEU A 399 -17.86 22.54 12.71
CA LEU A 399 -17.05 23.44 11.89
C LEU A 399 -17.89 24.58 11.28
N GLU A 400 -19.13 24.30 10.86
CA GLU A 400 -20.07 25.32 10.37
C GLU A 400 -20.47 26.32 11.46
N ALA A 401 -20.70 25.85 12.69
CA ALA A 401 -20.99 26.70 13.84
C ALA A 401 -19.81 27.62 14.17
N LEU A 402 -18.57 27.09 14.17
CA LEU A 402 -17.35 27.89 14.38
C LEU A 402 -17.15 28.95 13.28
N GLU A 403 -17.44 28.61 12.03
CA GLU A 403 -17.35 29.56 10.91
C GLU A 403 -18.38 30.69 11.03
N THR A 404 -19.65 30.34 11.26
CA THR A 404 -20.76 31.30 11.31
C THR A 404 -20.84 32.08 12.62
N GLY A 405 -20.22 31.57 13.69
CA GLY A 405 -20.40 32.08 15.06
C GLY A 405 -21.76 31.71 15.66
N ALA A 406 -22.46 30.73 15.10
CA ALA A 406 -23.72 30.24 15.62
C ALA A 406 -23.50 29.35 16.87
N ALA A 407 -24.50 29.29 17.75
CA ALA A 407 -24.48 28.35 18.86
C ALA A 407 -24.66 26.92 18.34
N TYR A 408 -23.70 26.04 18.64
CA TYR A 408 -23.82 24.62 18.37
C TYR A 408 -24.79 23.97 19.36
N GLN A 409 -25.89 23.40 18.87
CA GLN A 409 -26.81 22.60 19.68
C GLN A 409 -26.41 21.14 19.52
N GLY A 410 -25.71 20.59 20.52
CA GLY A 410 -25.17 19.23 20.46
C GLY A 410 -26.21 18.17 20.09
N LYS A 411 -25.79 17.14 19.34
CA LYS A 411 -26.63 15.97 19.04
C LYS A 411 -26.69 15.04 20.25
N GLN A 412 -27.88 14.76 20.77
CA GLN A 412 -28.05 13.76 21.82
C GLN A 412 -27.88 12.35 21.23
N ALA A 413 -27.07 11.51 21.89
CA ALA A 413 -26.96 10.09 21.56
C ALA A 413 -28.32 9.41 21.75
N MET A 414 -28.95 9.01 20.63
CA MET A 414 -30.23 8.32 20.64
C MET A 414 -30.01 6.85 20.95
N GLN A 415 -30.80 6.23 21.83
CA GLN A 415 -30.70 4.78 22.02
C GLN A 415 -31.24 4.03 20.80
N MET A 416 -30.51 2.99 20.38
CA MET A 416 -30.97 2.11 19.32
C MET A 416 -31.96 1.09 19.88
N GLU A 417 -33.21 1.21 19.48
CA GLU A 417 -34.24 0.23 19.78
C GLU A 417 -34.23 -0.84 18.68
N ILE A 418 -33.60 -1.98 18.96
CA ILE A 418 -33.77 -3.17 18.14
C ILE A 418 -35.10 -3.78 18.58
N GLY A 419 -36.06 -3.94 17.66
CA GLY A 419 -37.43 -4.40 17.93
C GLY A 419 -37.57 -5.84 18.47
N VAL A 420 -36.54 -6.36 19.15
CA VAL A 420 -36.49 -7.64 19.85
C VAL A 420 -36.05 -7.38 21.29
N THR A 421 -36.93 -7.65 22.25
CA THR A 421 -36.78 -7.32 23.68
C THR A 421 -35.64 -8.04 24.40
N VAL A 422 -35.05 -9.08 23.81
CA VAL A 422 -33.92 -9.83 24.41
C VAL A 422 -32.58 -9.14 24.15
N LEU A 423 -32.50 -8.29 23.13
CA LEU A 423 -31.25 -7.62 22.78
C LEU A 423 -31.06 -6.34 23.61
N PRO A 424 -29.85 -6.08 24.12
CA PRO A 424 -29.60 -4.89 24.92
C PRO A 424 -29.74 -3.63 24.05
N HIS A 425 -30.36 -2.59 24.62
CA HIS A 425 -30.27 -1.25 24.04
C HIS A 425 -28.82 -0.77 24.13
N PHE A 426 -28.33 -0.20 23.05
CA PHE A 426 -27.03 0.46 23.00
C PHE A 426 -27.18 1.86 22.37
N PRO A 427 -26.31 2.81 22.72
CA PRO A 427 -26.32 4.14 22.10
C PRO A 427 -26.02 4.02 20.61
N LYS A 428 -26.82 4.68 19.77
CA LYS A 428 -26.55 4.83 18.33
C LYS A 428 -25.42 5.83 18.14
N ASP A 429 -24.46 5.48 17.28
CA ASP A 429 -23.41 6.41 16.86
C ASP A 429 -24.01 7.65 16.17
N ILE A 430 -23.41 8.83 16.42
CA ILE A 430 -23.97 10.14 16.03
C ILE A 430 -23.88 10.37 14.51
N SER A 431 -22.95 9.69 13.83
CA SER A 431 -22.84 9.69 12.36
C SER A 431 -22.65 8.28 11.81
N ASP A 432 -23.17 8.05 10.60
CA ASP A 432 -22.94 6.82 9.86
C ASP A 432 -21.56 6.88 9.16
N ARG A 433 -20.99 5.73 8.80
CA ARG A 433 -19.69 5.66 8.12
C ARG A 433 -19.88 5.75 6.61
N ASN A 434 -19.11 6.61 5.95
CA ASN A 434 -19.08 6.65 4.49
C ASN A 434 -17.97 5.75 3.96
N ARG A 435 -18.33 4.72 3.17
CA ARG A 435 -17.39 3.76 2.57
C ARG A 435 -16.69 4.28 1.30
N THR A 436 -17.29 5.27 0.62
CA THR A 436 -16.84 5.75 -0.70
C THR A 436 -15.79 6.87 -0.61
N SER A 437 -15.62 7.47 0.57
CA SER A 437 -14.69 8.56 0.78
C SER A 437 -13.22 8.10 0.70
N PRO A 438 -12.35 8.86 0.01
CA PRO A 438 -10.92 8.62 -0.03
C PRO A 438 -10.22 8.77 1.32
N PHE A 439 -10.63 9.76 2.13
CA PHE A 439 -10.00 10.10 3.41
C PHE A 439 -11.08 10.38 4.46
N ALA A 440 -11.33 9.42 5.35
CA ALA A 440 -12.45 9.47 6.28
C ALA A 440 -12.01 9.59 7.73
N PHE A 441 -12.55 10.54 8.47
CA PHE A 441 -12.40 10.60 9.92
C PHE A 441 -13.27 9.50 10.55
N THR A 442 -12.64 8.59 11.31
CA THR A 442 -13.30 7.42 11.89
C THR A 442 -13.26 7.44 13.42
N GLY A 443 -13.57 8.61 13.99
CA GLY A 443 -13.71 8.84 15.43
C GLY A 443 -12.48 9.46 16.08
N ASN A 444 -11.29 8.90 15.83
CA ASN A 444 -10.04 9.38 16.46
C ASN A 444 -8.79 9.23 15.58
N LYS A 445 -9.01 9.02 14.29
CA LYS A 445 -7.99 8.80 13.26
C LYS A 445 -8.60 9.07 11.88
N PHE A 446 -7.74 9.22 10.88
CA PHE A 446 -8.17 9.26 9.49
C PHE A 446 -7.84 7.95 8.80
N GLU A 447 -8.78 7.44 8.02
CA GLU A 447 -8.63 6.24 7.19
C GLU A 447 -8.44 6.66 5.73
N PHE A 448 -7.25 6.39 5.18
CA PHE A 448 -6.93 6.68 3.79
C PHE A 448 -7.10 5.42 2.93
N ARG A 449 -8.12 5.41 2.07
CA ARG A 449 -8.58 4.21 1.33
C ARG A 449 -8.05 4.07 -0.10
N MET A 450 -7.36 5.10 -0.60
CA MET A 450 -6.85 5.09 -1.98
C MET A 450 -5.61 4.21 -2.17
N LEU A 451 -4.96 3.79 -1.09
CA LEU A 451 -3.72 3.01 -1.16
C LEU A 451 -3.99 1.60 -1.71
N GLY A 452 -3.16 1.17 -2.68
CA GLY A 452 -3.25 -0.15 -3.29
C GLY A 452 -2.69 -1.27 -2.40
N SER A 453 -3.19 -2.49 -2.56
CA SER A 453 -2.78 -3.67 -1.79
C SER A 453 -1.31 -4.07 -1.98
N SER A 454 -0.65 -3.70 -3.08
CA SER A 454 0.77 -4.03 -3.30
C SER A 454 1.74 -2.96 -2.75
N PHE A 455 1.24 -1.78 -2.39
CA PHE A 455 2.09 -0.65 -2.01
C PHE A 455 2.72 -0.80 -0.63
N SER A 456 3.96 -0.30 -0.50
CA SER A 456 4.50 0.10 0.80
C SER A 456 3.70 1.27 1.38
N ILE A 457 3.33 1.19 2.65
CA ILE A 457 2.65 2.27 3.36
C ILE A 457 3.55 3.50 3.61
N ALA A 458 4.86 3.41 3.38
CA ALA A 458 5.80 4.51 3.59
C ALA A 458 5.45 5.74 2.74
N GLY A 459 5.09 5.54 1.46
CA GLY A 459 4.83 6.63 0.51
C GLY A 459 3.72 7.58 0.98
N PRO A 460 2.49 7.08 1.22
CA PRO A 460 1.41 7.89 1.77
C PRO A 460 1.75 8.55 3.11
N ASN A 461 2.44 7.84 4.01
CA ASN A 461 2.83 8.40 5.31
C ASN A 461 3.86 9.53 5.17
N ILE A 462 4.83 9.42 4.26
CA ILE A 462 5.78 10.50 3.96
C ILE A 462 5.02 11.76 3.54
N VAL A 463 4.05 11.62 2.64
CA VAL A 463 3.23 12.75 2.17
C VAL A 463 2.38 13.30 3.31
N LEU A 464 1.55 12.48 3.97
CA LEU A 464 0.66 12.88 5.07
C LEU A 464 1.42 13.60 6.18
N ASN A 465 2.52 13.02 6.66
CA ASN A 465 3.32 13.64 7.72
C ASN A 465 3.88 15.00 7.28
N THR A 466 4.34 15.13 6.04
CA THR A 466 4.96 16.38 5.54
C THR A 466 3.92 17.48 5.32
N ILE A 467 2.76 17.16 4.72
CA ILE A 467 1.71 18.16 4.45
C ILE A 467 1.07 18.67 5.75
N VAL A 468 0.91 17.79 6.75
CA VAL A 468 0.43 18.18 8.08
C VAL A 468 1.50 18.97 8.83
N ALA A 469 2.77 18.58 8.74
CA ALA A 469 3.87 19.37 9.29
C ALA A 469 3.90 20.80 8.73
N GLU A 470 3.66 20.99 7.43
CA GLU A 470 3.57 22.31 6.81
C GLU A 470 2.41 23.14 7.36
N SER A 471 1.24 22.53 7.53
CA SER A 471 0.08 23.24 8.07
C SER A 471 0.30 23.63 9.54
N LEU A 472 0.86 22.73 10.35
CA LEU A 472 1.22 23.03 11.74
C LEU A 472 2.35 24.07 11.84
N HIS A 473 3.31 24.05 10.92
CA HIS A 473 4.37 25.06 10.84
C HIS A 473 3.78 26.45 10.65
N GLN A 474 2.88 26.61 9.67
CA GLN A 474 2.21 27.88 9.40
C GLN A 474 1.34 28.34 10.57
N PHE A 475 0.65 27.42 11.24
CA PHE A 475 -0.17 27.74 12.41
C PHE A 475 0.70 28.20 13.58
N ALA A 476 1.80 27.49 13.85
CA ALA A 476 2.74 27.87 14.90
C ALA A 476 3.35 29.25 14.63
N ASP A 477 3.74 29.55 13.39
CA ASP A 477 4.32 30.85 13.00
C ASP A 477 3.37 32.05 13.23
N VAL A 478 2.06 31.84 13.15
CA VAL A 478 1.03 32.83 13.47
C VAL A 478 0.85 32.94 14.98
N LEU A 479 0.59 31.81 15.65
CA LEU A 479 0.24 31.77 17.07
C LEU A 479 1.39 32.14 18.01
N GLU A 480 2.65 31.87 17.64
CA GLU A 480 3.83 32.29 18.42
C GLU A 480 3.98 33.81 18.48
N LYS A 481 3.38 34.55 17.55
CA LYS A 481 3.41 36.03 17.50
C LYS A 481 2.16 36.66 18.12
N ALA A 482 1.20 35.84 18.57
CA ALA A 482 -0.07 36.32 19.10
C ALA A 482 0.12 36.96 20.49
N THR A 483 -0.46 38.15 20.68
CA THR A 483 -0.56 38.78 22.00
C THR A 483 -1.76 38.25 22.80
N ASP A 484 -2.84 37.90 22.11
CA ASP A 484 -3.98 37.15 22.63
C ASP A 484 -4.06 35.79 21.92
N PHE A 485 -3.54 34.76 22.59
CA PHE A 485 -3.50 33.41 22.04
C PHE A 485 -4.90 32.87 21.73
N HIS A 486 -5.88 33.05 22.62
CA HIS A 486 -7.21 32.47 22.44
C HIS A 486 -7.98 33.15 21.29
N GLY A 487 -7.89 34.48 21.20
CA GLY A 487 -8.49 35.24 20.10
C GLY A 487 -7.88 34.91 18.74
N GLU A 488 -6.55 34.84 18.66
CA GLU A 488 -5.84 34.50 17.42
C GLU A 488 -6.10 33.05 17.00
N LEU A 489 -6.13 32.11 17.96
CA LEU A 489 -6.47 30.71 17.74
C LEU A 489 -7.87 30.54 17.12
N ALA A 490 -8.87 31.19 17.72
CA ALA A 490 -10.24 31.13 17.21
C ALA A 490 -10.35 31.73 15.80
N SER A 491 -9.65 32.85 15.55
CA SER A 491 -9.60 33.51 14.24
C SER A 491 -8.92 32.63 13.18
N LEU A 492 -7.80 32.01 13.53
CA LEU A 492 -7.05 31.12 12.66
C LEU A 492 -7.86 29.88 12.27
N ILE A 493 -8.50 29.23 13.25
CA ILE A 493 -9.39 28.08 13.01
C ILE A 493 -10.53 28.49 12.07
N LYS A 494 -11.22 29.59 12.36
CA LYS A 494 -12.33 30.10 11.56
C LYS A 494 -11.92 30.43 10.12
N GLU A 495 -10.80 31.14 9.94
CA GLU A 495 -10.31 31.49 8.60
C GLU A 495 -9.89 30.25 7.81
N THR A 496 -9.25 29.29 8.48
CA THR A 496 -8.85 28.02 7.87
C THR A 496 -10.06 27.23 7.39
N ILE A 497 -11.08 27.06 8.23
CA ILE A 497 -12.33 26.39 7.85
C ILE A 497 -12.93 27.06 6.62
N ARG A 498 -13.08 28.40 6.65
CA ARG A 498 -13.67 29.15 5.53
C ARG A 498 -12.92 28.92 4.20
N ARG A 499 -11.59 28.85 4.24
CA ARG A 499 -10.75 28.66 3.05
C ARG A 499 -10.72 27.22 2.54
N HIS A 500 -10.75 26.24 3.44
CA HIS A 500 -10.46 24.84 3.10
C HIS A 500 -11.67 23.90 3.19
N LYS A 501 -12.85 24.36 3.63
CA LYS A 501 -14.07 23.52 3.72
C LYS A 501 -14.51 22.90 2.38
N ARG A 502 -14.04 23.42 1.25
CA ARG A 502 -14.36 22.86 -0.08
C ARG A 502 -13.96 21.39 -0.24
N ILE A 503 -12.94 20.92 0.49
CA ILE A 503 -12.48 19.52 0.46
C ILE A 503 -13.42 18.57 1.22
N ILE A 504 -14.29 19.09 2.08
CA ILE A 504 -15.18 18.29 2.92
C ILE A 504 -16.39 17.86 2.08
N PHE A 505 -16.64 16.55 2.06
CA PHE A 505 -17.79 15.98 1.37
C PHE A 505 -18.27 14.70 2.05
N ASN A 506 -19.49 14.75 2.61
CA ASN A 506 -20.08 13.62 3.32
C ASN A 506 -20.97 12.71 2.46
N GLY A 507 -21.11 13.02 1.16
CA GLY A 507 -22.02 12.31 0.24
C GLY A 507 -21.41 11.13 -0.51
N ASN A 508 -22.12 10.64 -1.52
CA ASN A 508 -21.66 9.53 -2.37
C ASN A 508 -20.58 10.01 -3.37
N ASN A 509 -19.35 9.52 -3.20
CA ASN A 509 -18.22 9.92 -4.04
C ASN A 509 -18.26 9.29 -5.46
N TYR A 510 -19.13 8.31 -5.72
CA TYR A 510 -19.30 7.72 -7.06
C TYR A 510 -20.29 8.44 -7.95
N ALA A 511 -21.06 9.37 -7.37
CA ALA A 511 -22.12 10.06 -8.09
C ALA A 511 -21.53 11.00 -9.16
N ASP A 512 -22.08 11.01 -10.37
CA ASP A 512 -21.66 11.95 -11.43
C ASP A 512 -21.85 13.40 -11.00
N GLU A 513 -22.83 13.66 -10.12
CA GLU A 513 -23.06 14.95 -9.48
C GLU A 513 -21.84 15.39 -8.65
N TRP A 514 -21.17 14.46 -7.96
CA TRP A 514 -19.98 14.78 -7.18
C TRP A 514 -18.81 15.18 -8.09
N VAL A 515 -18.64 14.54 -9.25
CA VAL A 515 -17.59 14.90 -10.19
C VAL A 515 -17.73 16.36 -10.66
N ARG A 516 -18.95 16.76 -11.03
CA ARG A 516 -19.24 18.15 -11.45
C ARG A 516 -19.10 19.13 -10.30
N GLU A 517 -19.52 18.74 -9.10
CA GLU A 517 -19.43 19.58 -7.91
C GLU A 517 -17.98 19.79 -7.46
N ALA A 518 -17.16 18.74 -7.47
CA ALA A 518 -15.74 18.79 -7.16
C ALA A 518 -15.00 19.71 -8.13
N GLU A 519 -15.30 19.64 -9.43
CA GLU A 519 -14.76 20.56 -10.44
C GLU A 519 -15.15 22.02 -10.14
N ARG A 520 -16.44 22.28 -9.84
CA ARG A 520 -16.91 23.62 -9.44
C ARG A 520 -16.19 24.16 -8.20
N ARG A 521 -15.84 23.28 -7.25
CA ARG A 521 -15.08 23.61 -6.04
C ARG A 521 -13.57 23.79 -6.29
N GLY A 522 -13.07 23.44 -7.47
CA GLY A 522 -11.65 23.46 -7.81
C GLY A 522 -10.84 22.31 -7.19
N LEU A 523 -11.50 21.18 -6.91
CA LEU A 523 -10.84 19.96 -6.45
C LEU A 523 -10.16 19.24 -7.62
N SER A 524 -9.03 18.61 -7.35
CA SER A 524 -8.21 17.94 -8.36
C SER A 524 -8.78 16.58 -8.71
N ASN A 525 -8.78 16.24 -9.99
CA ASN A 525 -9.24 14.96 -10.51
C ASN A 525 -8.22 14.36 -11.49
N LEU A 526 -7.07 13.90 -10.97
CA LEU A 526 -6.01 13.27 -11.75
C LEU A 526 -6.32 11.78 -11.87
N LYS A 527 -6.93 11.38 -12.99
CA LYS A 527 -7.60 10.07 -13.12
C LYS A 527 -6.62 8.92 -13.15
N ASN A 528 -5.45 9.11 -13.77
CA ASN A 528 -4.43 8.09 -13.94
C ASN A 528 -3.07 8.53 -13.40
N THR A 529 -2.18 7.56 -13.24
CA THR A 529 -0.81 7.75 -12.75
C THR A 529 -0.04 8.77 -13.57
N VAL A 530 -0.12 8.72 -14.90
CA VAL A 530 0.63 9.62 -15.79
C VAL A 530 0.20 11.08 -15.64
N GLU A 531 -1.08 11.34 -15.33
CA GLU A 531 -1.58 12.67 -14.98
C GLU A 531 -1.20 13.12 -13.57
N ALA A 532 -1.12 12.17 -12.62
CA ALA A 532 -0.80 12.46 -11.24
C ALA A 532 0.69 12.81 -11.04
N LEU A 533 1.59 12.03 -11.63
CA LEU A 533 3.03 12.11 -11.36
C LEU A 533 3.65 13.52 -11.57
N PRO A 534 3.27 14.34 -12.57
CA PRO A 534 3.81 15.69 -12.73
C PRO A 534 3.60 16.61 -11.52
N ALA A 535 2.58 16.37 -10.69
CA ALA A 535 2.38 17.13 -9.46
C ALA A 535 3.51 16.94 -8.44
N PHE A 536 4.24 15.81 -8.52
CA PHE A 536 5.35 15.51 -7.62
C PHE A 536 6.54 16.45 -7.80
N VAL A 537 6.81 16.87 -9.04
CA VAL A 537 7.90 17.80 -9.42
C VAL A 537 7.41 19.25 -9.56
N SER A 538 6.19 19.55 -9.12
CA SER A 538 5.69 20.92 -9.14
C SER A 538 6.53 21.82 -8.22
N PRO A 539 6.67 23.12 -8.51
CA PRO A 539 7.39 24.04 -7.62
C PRO A 539 6.86 24.03 -6.18
N LYS A 540 5.53 23.83 -6.03
CA LYS A 540 4.86 23.72 -4.73
C LYS A 540 5.31 22.48 -3.95
N SER A 541 5.36 21.32 -4.61
CA SER A 541 5.79 20.05 -4.00
C SER A 541 7.29 20.06 -3.65
N ILE A 542 8.13 20.59 -4.55
CA ILE A 542 9.57 20.74 -4.30
C ILE A 542 9.81 21.65 -3.09
N ALA A 543 9.13 22.81 -3.03
CA ALA A 543 9.26 23.73 -1.90
C ALA A 543 8.81 23.09 -0.56
N LEU A 544 7.73 22.32 -0.58
CA LEU A 544 7.24 21.60 0.61
C LEU A 544 8.32 20.65 1.17
N PHE A 545 8.79 19.70 0.35
CA PHE A 545 9.69 18.67 0.84
C PHE A 545 11.09 19.21 1.19
N THR A 546 11.59 20.18 0.43
CA THR A 546 12.90 20.80 0.70
C THR A 546 12.89 21.65 1.96
N ARG A 547 11.82 22.42 2.22
CA ARG A 547 11.65 23.22 3.46
C ARG A 547 11.69 22.33 4.70
N HIS A 548 10.96 21.22 4.68
CA HIS A 548 10.92 20.26 5.78
C HIS A 548 12.10 19.29 5.80
N ARG A 549 13.03 19.40 4.84
CA ARG A 549 14.21 18.53 4.69
C ARG A 549 13.86 17.04 4.61
N VAL A 550 12.73 16.73 3.99
CA VAL A 550 12.27 15.35 3.77
C VAL A 550 12.91 14.79 2.51
N PHE A 551 12.86 15.56 1.41
CA PHE A 551 13.58 15.28 0.18
C PHE A 551 14.38 16.51 -0.29
N SER A 552 15.51 16.26 -0.95
CA SER A 552 16.15 17.24 -1.83
C SER A 552 15.43 17.31 -3.18
N GLU A 553 15.63 18.39 -3.95
CA GLU A 553 15.07 18.49 -5.30
C GLU A 553 15.55 17.34 -6.20
N THR A 554 16.82 16.96 -6.10
CA THR A 554 17.39 15.84 -6.85
C THR A 554 16.71 14.51 -6.51
N GLU A 555 16.45 14.24 -5.23
CA GLU A 555 15.73 13.04 -4.78
C GLU A 555 14.29 13.00 -5.33
N ILE A 556 13.61 14.15 -5.42
CA ILE A 556 12.25 14.24 -5.98
C ILE A 556 12.25 13.93 -7.47
N ARG A 557 13.16 14.55 -8.23
CA ARG A 557 13.27 14.36 -9.69
C ARG A 557 13.61 12.91 -10.05
N SER A 558 14.56 12.32 -9.33
CA SER A 558 14.92 10.90 -9.49
C SER A 558 13.73 9.97 -9.25
N ARG A 559 13.00 10.18 -8.16
CA ARG A 559 11.81 9.36 -7.84
C ARG A 559 10.71 9.54 -8.87
N TYR A 560 10.51 10.75 -9.38
CA TYR A 560 9.58 11.01 -10.47
C TYR A 560 9.91 10.19 -11.72
N GLU A 561 11.19 10.17 -12.13
CA GLU A 561 11.65 9.37 -13.26
C GLU A 561 11.47 7.86 -13.03
N ILE A 562 11.85 7.35 -11.84
CA ILE A 562 11.66 5.94 -11.47
C ILE A 562 10.17 5.54 -11.55
N LEU A 563 9.26 6.40 -11.07
CA LEU A 563 7.83 6.11 -11.08
C LEU A 563 7.27 6.05 -12.51
N LEU A 564 7.70 6.95 -13.40
CA LEU A 564 7.34 6.91 -14.82
C LEU A 564 7.91 5.66 -15.51
N GLU A 565 9.18 5.35 -15.28
CA GLU A 565 9.84 4.18 -15.84
C GLU A 565 9.17 2.88 -15.39
N ASN A 566 8.83 2.76 -14.11
CA ASN A 566 8.12 1.61 -13.57
C ASN A 566 6.72 1.45 -14.18
N TYR A 567 6.00 2.56 -14.41
CA TYR A 567 4.71 2.55 -15.10
C TYR A 567 4.85 1.97 -16.52
N CYS A 568 5.82 2.49 -17.31
CA CYS A 568 6.11 2.01 -18.65
C CYS A 568 6.51 0.53 -18.66
N LYS A 569 7.43 0.12 -17.78
CA LYS A 569 7.90 -1.27 -17.69
C LYS A 569 6.77 -2.23 -17.33
N THR A 570 5.88 -1.86 -16.43
CA THR A 570 4.74 -2.69 -16.04
C THR A 570 3.84 -2.96 -17.25
N LEU A 571 3.39 -1.91 -17.93
CA LEU A 571 2.55 -2.05 -19.13
C LEU A 571 3.28 -2.74 -20.28
N HIS A 572 4.59 -2.54 -20.41
CA HIS A 572 5.41 -3.23 -21.40
C HIS A 572 5.40 -4.75 -21.19
N ILE A 573 5.62 -5.21 -19.96
CA ILE A 573 5.59 -6.64 -19.61
C ILE A 573 4.20 -7.21 -19.83
N GLU A 574 3.15 -6.48 -19.44
CA GLU A 574 1.76 -6.89 -19.70
C GLU A 574 1.48 -7.04 -21.21
N ALA A 575 1.83 -6.03 -22.02
CA ALA A 575 1.63 -6.06 -23.47
C ALA A 575 2.38 -7.22 -24.14
N LEU A 576 3.65 -7.45 -23.78
CA LEU A 576 4.42 -8.59 -24.30
C LEU A 576 3.82 -9.93 -23.89
N THR A 577 3.32 -10.05 -22.67
CA THR A 577 2.66 -11.27 -22.18
C THR A 577 1.35 -11.52 -22.94
N MET A 578 0.55 -10.47 -23.21
CA MET A 578 -0.65 -10.57 -24.04
C MET A 578 -0.33 -11.05 -25.45
N ILE A 579 0.70 -10.46 -26.09
CA ILE A 579 1.15 -10.84 -27.42
C ILE A 579 1.53 -12.32 -27.44
N ASP A 580 2.33 -12.77 -26.49
CA ASP A 580 2.83 -14.14 -26.45
C ASP A 580 1.71 -15.16 -26.27
N LEU A 581 0.81 -14.93 -25.30
CA LEU A 581 -0.33 -15.80 -25.01
C LEU A 581 -1.29 -15.90 -26.20
N VAL A 582 -1.63 -14.76 -26.83
CA VAL A 582 -2.55 -14.78 -27.96
C VAL A 582 -1.93 -15.52 -29.15
N LYS A 583 -0.66 -15.26 -29.44
CA LYS A 583 0.04 -15.81 -30.60
C LYS A 583 0.32 -17.30 -30.47
N LYS A 584 0.73 -17.77 -29.28
CA LYS A 584 1.20 -19.14 -29.07
C LYS A 584 0.15 -20.09 -28.52
N GLU A 585 -0.87 -19.58 -27.82
CA GLU A 585 -1.86 -20.43 -27.16
C GLU A 585 -3.28 -20.19 -27.68
N ILE A 586 -3.78 -18.96 -27.62
CA ILE A 586 -5.20 -18.67 -27.88
C ILE A 586 -5.56 -18.81 -29.36
N LEU A 587 -4.80 -18.20 -30.27
CA LEU A 587 -5.07 -18.31 -31.71
C LEU A 587 -4.95 -19.77 -32.21
N PRO A 588 -3.89 -20.54 -31.85
CA PRO A 588 -3.82 -21.95 -32.20
C PRO A 588 -4.99 -22.79 -31.66
N ALA A 589 -5.43 -22.54 -30.42
CA ALA A 589 -6.60 -23.20 -29.85
C ALA A 589 -7.88 -22.92 -30.65
N CYS A 590 -8.14 -21.65 -30.97
CA CYS A 590 -9.29 -21.25 -31.78
C CYS A 590 -9.27 -21.86 -33.18
N ILE A 591 -8.11 -21.90 -33.84
CA ILE A 591 -7.96 -22.49 -35.18
C ILE A 591 -8.18 -24.00 -35.14
N THR A 592 -7.66 -24.68 -34.11
CA THR A 592 -7.85 -26.12 -33.92
C THR A 592 -9.33 -26.46 -33.75
N TYR A 593 -10.05 -25.69 -32.93
CA TYR A 593 -11.48 -25.91 -32.74
C TYR A 593 -12.30 -25.63 -34.01
N GLN A 594 -11.96 -24.59 -34.77
CA GLN A 594 -12.56 -24.33 -36.08
C GLN A 594 -12.36 -25.51 -37.05
N ASN A 595 -11.18 -26.11 -37.07
CA ASN A 595 -10.91 -27.27 -37.92
C ASN A 595 -11.78 -28.48 -37.52
N GLU A 596 -12.00 -28.72 -36.23
CA GLU A 596 -12.90 -29.79 -35.78
C GLU A 596 -14.36 -29.55 -36.20
N LEU A 597 -14.87 -28.33 -36.03
CA LEU A 597 -16.21 -27.95 -36.50
C LEU A 597 -16.33 -28.12 -38.02
N LEU A 598 -15.30 -27.74 -38.78
CA LEU A 598 -15.28 -27.90 -40.22
C LEU A 598 -15.27 -29.38 -40.65
N GLN A 599 -14.52 -30.23 -39.96
CA GLN A 599 -14.51 -31.68 -40.21
C GLN A 599 -15.88 -32.30 -39.91
N LEU A 600 -16.52 -31.90 -38.80
CA LEU A 600 -17.87 -32.34 -38.45
C LEU A 600 -18.90 -31.93 -39.52
N LEU A 601 -18.85 -30.68 -39.99
CA LEU A 601 -19.73 -30.18 -41.05
C LEU A 601 -19.55 -30.92 -42.37
N ARG A 602 -18.30 -31.26 -42.75
CA ARG A 602 -18.01 -32.08 -43.92
C ARG A 602 -18.58 -33.49 -43.77
N GLY A 603 -18.35 -34.13 -42.63
CA GLY A 603 -18.89 -35.46 -42.35
C GLY A 603 -20.42 -35.50 -42.39
N LYS A 604 -21.10 -34.48 -41.81
CA LYS A 604 -22.57 -34.36 -41.92
C LYS A 604 -23.02 -34.30 -43.38
N LYS A 605 -22.39 -33.44 -44.20
CA LYS A 605 -22.71 -33.30 -45.63
C LYS A 605 -22.49 -34.58 -46.43
N GLU A 606 -21.49 -35.39 -46.08
CA GLU A 606 -21.20 -36.67 -46.74
C GLU A 606 -22.20 -37.77 -46.36
N CYS A 607 -22.68 -37.79 -45.12
CA CYS A 607 -23.63 -38.81 -44.64
C CYS A 607 -25.10 -38.52 -44.98
N GLY A 608 -25.48 -37.26 -45.25
CA GLY A 608 -26.85 -36.88 -45.60
C GLY A 608 -27.19 -35.40 -45.36
N GLN A 609 -28.47 -35.04 -45.44
CA GLN A 609 -28.95 -33.70 -45.08
C GLN A 609 -29.35 -33.67 -43.61
N PHE A 610 -28.41 -33.25 -42.75
CA PHE A 610 -28.68 -32.94 -41.35
C PHE A 610 -28.78 -31.44 -41.15
N ASP A 611 -29.67 -30.99 -40.26
CA ASP A 611 -29.63 -29.61 -39.78
C ASP A 611 -28.28 -29.34 -39.11
N SER A 612 -27.58 -28.34 -39.63
CA SER A 612 -26.22 -27.98 -39.26
C SER A 612 -26.10 -26.51 -38.84
N MET A 613 -27.24 -25.83 -38.62
CA MET A 613 -27.28 -24.41 -38.27
C MET A 613 -26.41 -24.06 -37.05
N PRO A 614 -26.43 -24.82 -35.93
CA PRO A 614 -25.61 -24.50 -34.76
C PRO A 614 -24.11 -24.54 -35.04
N GLU A 615 -23.63 -25.55 -35.77
CA GLU A 615 -22.21 -25.69 -36.08
C GLU A 615 -21.74 -24.64 -37.09
N GLU A 616 -22.55 -24.34 -38.10
CA GLU A 616 -22.26 -23.30 -39.10
C GLU A 616 -22.17 -21.92 -38.44
N HIS A 617 -23.14 -21.57 -37.59
CA HIS A 617 -23.16 -20.28 -36.89
C HIS A 617 -21.98 -20.14 -35.91
N LEU A 618 -21.68 -21.19 -35.15
CA LEU A 618 -20.55 -21.19 -34.21
C LEU A 618 -19.21 -21.05 -34.93
N LEU A 619 -19.02 -21.81 -36.02
CA LEU A 619 -17.81 -21.73 -36.85
C LEU A 619 -17.65 -20.32 -37.44
N GLU A 620 -18.70 -19.74 -38.00
CA GLU A 620 -18.67 -18.39 -38.56
C GLU A 620 -18.29 -17.35 -37.50
N LYS A 621 -18.89 -17.44 -36.31
CA LYS A 621 -18.63 -16.49 -35.21
C LYS A 621 -17.18 -16.60 -34.72
N ILE A 622 -16.69 -17.81 -34.46
CA ILE A 622 -15.31 -18.05 -34.00
C ILE A 622 -14.31 -17.62 -35.07
N ALA A 623 -14.56 -17.90 -36.35
CA ALA A 623 -13.68 -17.49 -37.44
C ALA A 623 -13.57 -15.96 -37.55
N LYS A 624 -14.71 -15.25 -37.46
CA LYS A 624 -14.74 -13.77 -37.45
C LYS A 624 -13.95 -13.18 -36.28
N LEU A 625 -14.17 -13.71 -35.07
CA LEU A 625 -13.47 -13.25 -33.87
C LEU A 625 -11.98 -13.60 -33.90
N THR A 626 -11.60 -14.79 -34.39
CA THR A 626 -10.19 -15.18 -34.55
C THR A 626 -9.46 -14.26 -35.51
N ALA A 627 -10.07 -13.94 -36.65
CA ALA A 627 -9.51 -12.97 -37.60
C ALA A 627 -9.42 -11.55 -37.00
N CYS A 628 -10.39 -11.17 -36.16
CA CYS A 628 -10.36 -9.90 -35.44
C CYS A 628 -9.22 -9.86 -34.41
N ALA A 629 -9.07 -10.90 -33.60
CA ALA A 629 -8.01 -11.05 -32.60
C ALA A 629 -6.63 -10.99 -33.26
N TYR A 630 -6.44 -11.64 -34.41
CA TYR A 630 -5.19 -11.56 -35.18
C TYR A 630 -4.87 -10.13 -35.63
N ARG A 631 -5.85 -9.37 -36.15
CA ARG A 631 -5.63 -7.96 -36.54
C ARG A 631 -5.33 -7.07 -35.33
N LYS A 632 -6.01 -7.29 -34.20
CA LYS A 632 -5.76 -6.53 -32.97
C LYS A 632 -4.40 -6.86 -32.35
N LEU A 633 -3.97 -8.12 -32.44
CA LEU A 633 -2.62 -8.56 -32.08
C LEU A 633 -1.56 -7.86 -32.94
N ASP A 634 -1.71 -7.87 -34.27
CA ASP A 634 -0.79 -7.21 -35.19
C ASP A 634 -0.69 -5.70 -34.92
N ASN A 635 -1.83 -5.04 -34.65
CA ASN A 635 -1.85 -3.64 -34.23
C ASN A 635 -1.06 -3.40 -32.93
N LEU A 636 -1.25 -4.25 -31.91
CA LEU A 636 -0.51 -4.15 -30.65
C LEU A 636 1.00 -4.38 -30.86
N GLU A 637 1.39 -5.38 -31.66
CA GLU A 637 2.81 -5.63 -32.00
C GLU A 637 3.43 -4.40 -32.69
N ASN A 638 2.71 -3.77 -33.64
CA ASN A 638 3.18 -2.57 -34.33
C ASN A 638 3.33 -1.36 -33.41
N ILE A 639 2.33 -1.08 -32.56
CA ILE A 639 2.40 0.01 -31.56
C ILE A 639 3.57 -0.21 -30.59
N MET A 640 3.82 -1.46 -30.19
CA MET A 640 4.95 -1.79 -29.31
C MET A 640 6.31 -1.50 -29.95
N LEU A 641 6.45 -1.57 -31.28
CA LEU A 641 7.69 -1.20 -31.96
C LEU A 641 7.98 0.31 -31.88
N GLU A 642 6.94 1.15 -31.87
CA GLU A 642 7.06 2.60 -31.79
C GLU A 642 7.60 3.08 -30.42
N THR A 643 7.47 2.26 -29.37
CA THR A 643 7.95 2.59 -28.01
C THR A 643 9.46 2.79 -27.91
N LYS A 644 10.23 2.30 -28.89
CA LYS A 644 11.71 2.32 -28.88
C LYS A 644 12.35 3.67 -29.24
N GLY A 645 11.55 4.68 -29.61
CA GLY A 645 12.04 5.95 -30.17
C GLY A 645 12.01 7.18 -29.24
N THR A 646 11.47 7.08 -28.02
CA THR A 646 11.24 8.25 -27.16
C THR A 646 12.19 8.26 -25.95
N SER A 647 12.97 9.33 -25.79
CA SER A 647 13.86 9.53 -24.63
C SER A 647 13.21 10.29 -23.47
N ASP A 648 12.09 10.99 -23.70
CA ASP A 648 11.33 11.65 -22.62
C ASP A 648 10.43 10.65 -21.88
N ALA A 649 10.70 10.47 -20.59
CA ALA A 649 9.98 9.51 -19.74
C ALA A 649 8.48 9.82 -19.65
N LEU A 650 8.09 11.10 -19.60
CA LEU A 650 6.68 11.48 -19.50
C LEU A 650 5.94 11.25 -20.82
N ALA A 651 6.52 11.64 -21.96
CA ALA A 651 5.95 11.35 -23.27
C ALA A 651 5.80 9.85 -23.50
N LEU A 652 6.80 9.06 -23.11
CA LEU A 652 6.74 7.59 -23.21
C LEU A 652 5.60 7.03 -22.34
N ALA A 653 5.46 7.49 -21.09
CA ALA A 653 4.38 7.06 -20.20
C ALA A 653 2.98 7.42 -20.76
N LYS A 654 2.83 8.60 -21.36
CA LYS A 654 1.60 9.00 -22.07
C LYS A 654 1.32 8.07 -23.25
N PHE A 655 2.33 7.73 -24.05
CA PHE A 655 2.17 6.80 -25.17
C PHE A 655 1.74 5.39 -24.71
N TYR A 656 2.31 4.88 -23.63
CA TYR A 656 1.87 3.60 -23.04
C TYR A 656 0.41 3.65 -22.58
N ARG A 657 0.01 4.73 -21.91
CA ARG A 657 -1.37 4.91 -21.43
C ARG A 657 -2.38 5.07 -22.57
N ASP A 658 -2.05 5.86 -23.59
CA ASP A 658 -3.01 6.25 -24.63
C ASP A 658 -3.07 5.21 -25.76
N SER A 659 -1.91 4.74 -26.24
CA SER A 659 -1.81 3.85 -27.41
C SER A 659 -1.71 2.38 -27.01
N VAL A 660 -0.73 2.01 -26.17
CA VAL A 660 -0.46 0.60 -25.83
C VAL A 660 -1.62 0.01 -25.02
N PHE A 661 -2.01 0.68 -23.94
CA PHE A 661 -3.10 0.24 -23.08
C PHE A 661 -4.46 0.21 -23.80
N GLY A 662 -4.70 1.16 -24.70
CA GLY A 662 -5.87 1.15 -25.59
C GLY A 662 -5.92 -0.11 -26.46
N ALA A 663 -4.82 -0.42 -27.16
CA ALA A 663 -4.72 -1.61 -28.01
C ALA A 663 -4.82 -2.92 -27.21
N MET A 664 -4.22 -2.99 -26.01
CA MET A 664 -4.39 -4.11 -25.08
C MET A 664 -5.86 -4.32 -24.71
N SER A 665 -6.57 -3.25 -24.37
CA SER A 665 -7.98 -3.30 -23.98
C SER A 665 -8.87 -3.81 -25.13
N GLU A 666 -8.63 -3.35 -26.35
CA GLU A 666 -9.36 -3.84 -27.53
C GLU A 666 -9.09 -5.33 -27.81
N LEU A 667 -7.83 -5.76 -27.72
CA LEU A 667 -7.46 -7.17 -27.89
C LEU A 667 -8.14 -8.05 -26.85
N ARG A 668 -8.13 -7.61 -25.58
CA ARG A 668 -8.80 -8.30 -24.47
C ARG A 668 -10.27 -8.55 -24.76
N LEU A 669 -11.03 -7.53 -25.20
CA LEU A 669 -12.46 -7.67 -25.45
C LEU A 669 -12.78 -8.81 -26.43
N VAL A 670 -12.00 -8.95 -27.49
CA VAL A 670 -12.20 -10.00 -28.51
C VAL A 670 -11.84 -11.39 -27.95
N VAL A 671 -10.75 -11.47 -27.18
CA VAL A 671 -10.30 -12.73 -26.58
C VAL A 671 -11.26 -13.21 -25.48
N ASP A 672 -11.76 -12.30 -24.65
CA ASP A 672 -12.76 -12.62 -23.62
C ASP A 672 -14.07 -13.11 -24.28
N GLU A 673 -14.45 -12.59 -25.45
CA GLU A 673 -15.60 -13.14 -26.21
C GLU A 673 -15.30 -14.54 -26.77
N LEU A 674 -14.08 -14.77 -27.29
CA LEU A 674 -13.66 -16.10 -27.77
C LEU A 674 -13.73 -17.16 -26.66
N GLU A 675 -13.33 -16.82 -25.42
CA GLU A 675 -13.43 -17.72 -24.26
C GLU A 675 -14.84 -18.27 -24.07
N THR A 676 -15.87 -17.45 -24.31
CA THR A 676 -17.27 -17.86 -24.12
C THR A 676 -17.79 -18.83 -25.18
N LEU A 677 -17.09 -18.97 -26.31
CA LEU A 677 -17.53 -19.75 -27.47
C LEU A 677 -16.66 -20.98 -27.72
N VAL A 678 -15.37 -20.90 -27.44
CA VAL A 678 -14.44 -22.01 -27.64
C VAL A 678 -14.69 -23.08 -26.58
N ALA A 679 -14.87 -24.33 -27.02
CA ALA A 679 -15.13 -25.42 -26.09
C ALA A 679 -13.97 -25.60 -25.10
N LYS A 680 -14.29 -25.86 -23.83
CA LYS A 680 -13.34 -26.01 -22.70
C LYS A 680 -12.14 -26.93 -23.01
N LYS A 681 -12.36 -27.98 -23.81
CA LYS A 681 -11.32 -28.92 -24.23
C LYS A 681 -10.15 -28.24 -24.98
N TYR A 682 -10.44 -27.18 -25.73
CA TYR A 682 -9.46 -26.44 -26.54
C TYR A 682 -8.92 -25.20 -25.83
N TRP A 683 -9.70 -24.61 -24.92
CA TRP A 683 -9.31 -23.36 -24.28
C TRP A 683 -8.08 -23.56 -23.37
N PRO A 684 -6.97 -22.81 -23.58
CA PRO A 684 -5.69 -23.14 -22.96
C PRO A 684 -5.55 -22.62 -21.52
N LEU A 685 -6.32 -21.60 -21.14
CA LEU A 685 -6.16 -20.91 -19.86
C LEU A 685 -7.27 -21.30 -18.88
N PRO A 686 -6.98 -21.47 -17.59
CA PRO A 686 -8.04 -21.55 -16.57
C PRO A 686 -8.96 -20.33 -16.60
N THR A 687 -10.26 -20.61 -16.60
CA THR A 687 -11.34 -19.61 -16.56
C THR A 687 -11.42 -18.93 -15.18
N TYR A 688 -12.08 -17.79 -15.10
CA TYR A 688 -12.29 -17.12 -13.81
C TYR A 688 -13.08 -17.97 -12.81
N ALA A 689 -14.05 -18.75 -13.28
CA ALA A 689 -14.81 -19.66 -12.41
C ALA A 689 -13.88 -20.72 -11.80
N GLU A 690 -12.95 -21.27 -12.59
CA GLU A 690 -12.00 -22.27 -12.09
C GLU A 690 -11.01 -21.67 -11.10
N MET A 691 -10.59 -20.41 -11.29
CA MET A 691 -9.66 -19.73 -10.37
C MET A 691 -10.33 -19.28 -9.08
N LEU A 692 -11.43 -18.52 -9.17
CA LEU A 692 -12.11 -17.90 -8.02
C LEU A 692 -12.73 -18.94 -7.07
N TYR A 693 -13.04 -20.14 -7.56
CA TYR A 693 -13.58 -21.25 -6.77
C TYR A 693 -12.61 -22.42 -6.65
N SER A 694 -11.33 -22.23 -7.01
CA SER A 694 -10.29 -23.29 -6.98
C SER A 694 -10.00 -23.83 -5.58
N VAL A 695 -10.08 -22.98 -4.56
CA VAL A 695 -9.82 -23.35 -3.18
C VAL A 695 -11.08 -23.99 -2.60
N THR A 696 -10.99 -25.24 -2.17
CA THR A 696 -12.11 -25.98 -1.54
C THR A 696 -11.86 -26.21 -0.06
#